data_AF-A0A450RYT5-F1
#
_entry.id   AF-A0A450RYT5-F1
#
_cell.length_a   1.000
_cell.length_b   1.000
_cell.length_c   1.000
_cell.angle_alpha   90.00
_cell.angle_beta   90.00
_cell.angle_gamma   90.00
#
_symmetry.space_group_name_H-M   'P 1'
#
loop_
_entity.id
_entity.type
_entity.pdbx_description
1 polymer ?
#
loop_
_entity_poly.entity_id
_entity_poly.type
_entity_poly.pdbx_seq_one_letter_code
_entity_poly.pdbx_strand_id
1 'polypeptide(L)'
;MSEPSERKANLSIEEKRALLKQRLRAEVEEEGQDASGKGPVSSMGEELPPFSPDPDGRFLPFPLTDIQQAYMLGRESGFELGGVSTHLYFEVDCPYDEAQLMAFNRACQRLIERHDMLRTVMAPDFQQRVLEQAPPYVIPLTDLTGQSEEAVRASLASIRKEMSHQVIDAYTWPVFDIRAVRIEQRRVRLYFSLDMLLMDGWSTFLLYKELYHLNRDPEATLPPLTLTFRDYVLTLEKVRDTAYYKRARDYWFERLDELPPAPELPLAVAPGTLSSLRFKRWENTLSADVWRRLKDRAGKAGLTASGILLAAFAEVLTIWSKTPHFTINLTQFDRLSLHPRINDIVGDFTSPILVRIDNPPTEPFEHRADRIQKQLWEDLSHNAISAVEVLRELTRRRGGDRTTMPVVFTSMLGFASLKEDFLEEGMSPSDWLGETVYGISQTSQVFLDYQVFENKSDLIFRWDCIDDLFPPGLLDDLFGAYCRLLELLADDEGAWERESFHDPLLAEQLAQRAIVNDTDAPVSPKLLHEFFLESAERNPDAPAVIADGKTLTYGEVLDLAKRTAHWLQRQGLQRQKPQHHGAAPGTSGTLVAVVMEKGWEQIVAVLGILMAGGAYLPIDAHLPAARRNELLTDGEARLALTQPKFETLEWPDGIERLTITEENLAREEASVAKTATGPEDLAYVLYTSGSTGRPKGVMLPHRGPVNTILDVNRRFSVTEKDRALCLSALNFDLSVYDVFGVLATGGALVIPEHEGLRDPAHWRELMAEHRVTLWNSVPALKQMLVDHLESRGEAVPPGMRLVMMSGDWIPLDLPGRIRSLWPEITIMGLGGPTETSIWNNHYLIEDVDPDWKSIPYGKPLANQTLHVLDSHLEPRPVWVPGDLYIGGLGLAKGYWRDPEKTEERFITHPVTG
;
A
#
# COMPACT_ATOMS: atom_id res chain seq x y z
N MET A 1 -68.05 54.58 5.43
CA MET A 1 -68.40 55.14 4.12
C MET A 1 -68.03 54.10 3.08
N SER A 2 -69.05 53.50 2.47
CA SER A 2 -69.15 53.05 1.07
C SER A 2 -67.89 52.63 0.29
N GLU A 3 -67.87 51.34 -0.06
CA GLU A 3 -67.22 50.68 -1.22
C GLU A 3 -67.72 51.23 -2.59
N PRO A 4 -67.06 50.95 -3.76
CA PRO A 4 -67.05 49.63 -4.44
C PRO A 4 -65.73 49.23 -5.17
N SER A 5 -65.39 47.92 -5.24
CA SER A 5 -65.50 46.97 -6.39
C SER A 5 -64.75 47.39 -7.68
N GLU A 6 -64.08 46.56 -8.50
CA GLU A 6 -64.17 45.12 -8.78
C GLU A 6 -63.03 44.71 -9.77
N ARG A 7 -62.87 43.38 -9.96
CA ARG A 7 -62.16 42.65 -11.04
C ARG A 7 -60.68 42.31 -10.88
N LYS A 8 -60.42 41.27 -10.09
CA LYS A 8 -59.40 40.25 -10.44
C LYS A 8 -60.01 39.28 -11.46
N ALA A 9 -59.50 39.28 -12.69
CA ALA A 9 -59.82 38.24 -13.65
C ALA A 9 -59.15 36.93 -13.21
N ASN A 10 -59.96 35.89 -12.93
CA ASN A 10 -59.48 34.53 -12.70
C ASN A 10 -59.15 33.91 -14.06
N LEU A 11 -57.86 33.89 -14.41
CA LEU A 11 -57.35 33.13 -15.56
C LEU A 11 -57.64 31.63 -15.37
N SER A 12 -58.12 30.98 -16.41
CA SER A 12 -58.35 29.53 -16.45
C SER A 12 -57.03 28.76 -16.32
N ILE A 13 -57.11 27.48 -15.95
CA ILE A 13 -55.92 26.62 -15.81
C ILE A 13 -55.17 26.46 -17.15
N GLU A 14 -55.89 26.48 -18.28
CA GLU A 14 -55.27 26.47 -19.62
C GLU A 14 -54.57 27.79 -19.95
N GLU A 15 -55.15 28.94 -19.58
CA GLU A 15 -54.50 30.24 -19.76
C GLU A 15 -53.28 30.39 -18.85
N LYS A 16 -53.32 29.86 -17.61
CA LYS A 16 -52.15 29.79 -16.73
C LYS A 16 -51.08 28.85 -17.27
N ARG A 17 -51.44 27.73 -17.91
CA ARG A 17 -50.50 26.84 -18.59
C ARG A 17 -49.91 27.45 -19.86
N ALA A 18 -50.69 28.23 -20.61
CA ALA A 18 -50.19 28.97 -21.76
C ALA A 18 -49.23 30.08 -21.35
N LEU A 19 -49.55 30.83 -20.28
CA LEU A 19 -48.66 31.83 -19.70
C LEU A 19 -47.39 31.21 -19.11
N LEU A 20 -47.49 30.03 -18.47
CA LEU A 20 -46.35 29.27 -17.96
C LEU A 20 -45.49 28.72 -19.11
N LYS A 21 -46.08 28.23 -20.20
CA LYS A 21 -45.35 27.81 -21.41
C LYS A 21 -44.70 28.99 -22.14
N GLN A 22 -45.30 30.18 -22.08
CA GLN A 22 -44.73 31.40 -22.67
C GLN A 22 -43.61 31.98 -21.79
N ARG A 23 -43.71 31.87 -20.45
CA ARG A 23 -42.63 32.15 -19.51
C ARG A 23 -41.48 31.16 -19.63
N LEU A 24 -41.78 29.86 -19.70
CA LEU A 24 -40.77 28.81 -19.93
C LEU A 24 -40.14 28.93 -21.32
N ARG A 25 -40.86 29.41 -22.35
CA ARG A 25 -40.23 29.73 -23.65
C ARG A 25 -39.35 30.98 -23.59
N ALA A 26 -39.72 32.00 -22.81
CA ALA A 26 -38.88 33.18 -22.61
C ALA A 26 -37.65 32.88 -21.74
N GLU A 27 -37.78 32.03 -20.72
CA GLU A 27 -36.66 31.53 -19.89
C GLU A 27 -35.77 30.57 -20.68
N VAL A 28 -36.33 29.73 -21.58
CA VAL A 28 -35.53 28.86 -22.47
C VAL A 28 -34.90 29.64 -23.65
N GLU A 29 -35.46 30.78 -24.08
CA GLU A 29 -34.81 31.68 -25.05
C GLU A 29 -33.76 32.59 -24.39
N GLU A 30 -33.85 32.89 -23.09
CA GLU A 30 -32.78 33.54 -22.30
C GLU A 30 -31.68 32.55 -21.86
N GLU A 31 -32.01 31.30 -21.49
CA GLU A 31 -31.03 30.25 -21.12
C GLU A 31 -30.43 29.52 -22.35
N GLY A 32 -31.11 29.56 -23.50
CA GLY A 32 -30.66 28.92 -24.74
C GLY A 32 -29.54 29.65 -25.50
N GLN A 33 -29.12 30.83 -25.02
CA GLN A 33 -27.96 31.56 -25.55
C GLN A 33 -26.69 31.42 -24.68
N ASP A 34 -26.77 30.71 -23.54
CA ASP A 34 -25.65 30.53 -22.59
C ASP A 34 -25.18 29.05 -22.49
N ALA A 35 -25.28 28.30 -23.59
CA ALA A 35 -24.64 26.99 -23.75
C ALA A 35 -23.16 27.09 -24.18
N SER A 36 -22.42 28.06 -23.63
CA SER A 36 -20.97 28.13 -23.68
C SER A 36 -20.47 28.31 -22.25
N GLY A 37 -19.58 27.43 -21.79
CA GLY A 37 -19.16 27.35 -20.38
C GLY A 37 -18.64 28.66 -19.80
N LYS A 38 -19.54 29.47 -19.25
CA LYS A 38 -19.26 30.55 -18.32
C LYS A 38 -20.05 30.26 -17.05
N GLY A 39 -19.34 29.79 -16.02
CA GLY A 39 -19.77 30.04 -14.64
C GLY A 39 -19.93 31.56 -14.41
N PRO A 40 -20.38 32.03 -13.24
CA PRO A 40 -20.78 33.42 -13.05
C PRO A 40 -19.58 34.38 -13.20
N VAL A 41 -19.29 34.79 -14.42
CA VAL A 41 -18.33 35.83 -14.81
C VAL A 41 -19.17 37.07 -15.10
N SER A 42 -19.69 37.74 -14.06
CA SER A 42 -20.31 39.06 -14.24
C SER A 42 -19.98 40.10 -13.17
N SER A 43 -18.94 39.89 -12.35
CA SER A 43 -18.39 40.94 -11.46
C SER A 43 -16.87 41.20 -11.58
N MET A 44 -16.12 40.44 -12.39
CA MET A 44 -14.65 40.55 -12.49
C MET A 44 -14.14 41.79 -13.23
N GLY A 45 -15.01 42.55 -13.91
CA GLY A 45 -14.61 43.67 -14.76
C GLY A 45 -14.06 44.90 -14.04
N GLU A 46 -14.28 45.02 -12.72
CA GLU A 46 -13.87 46.20 -11.94
C GLU A 46 -12.62 45.99 -11.06
N GLU A 47 -12.06 44.76 -10.99
CA GLU A 47 -10.99 44.45 -10.02
C GLU A 47 -9.59 44.18 -10.62
N LEU A 48 -9.47 43.93 -11.92
CA LEU A 48 -8.18 43.65 -12.56
C LEU A 48 -7.51 44.94 -13.08
N PRO A 49 -6.17 45.06 -12.98
CA PRO A 49 -5.44 46.22 -13.49
C PRO A 49 -5.52 46.30 -15.03
N PRO A 50 -5.42 47.51 -15.61
CA PRO A 50 -5.42 47.65 -17.06
C PRO A 50 -4.19 46.99 -17.69
N PHE A 51 -4.42 46.20 -18.72
CA PHE A 51 -3.36 45.59 -19.53
C PHE A 51 -2.88 46.56 -20.60
N SER A 52 -1.61 46.94 -20.57
CA SER A 52 -1.00 47.84 -21.56
C SER A 52 0.24 47.19 -22.16
N PRO A 53 0.28 46.95 -23.49
CA PRO A 53 1.46 46.40 -24.15
C PRO A 53 2.65 47.37 -24.07
N ASP A 54 3.87 46.85 -23.86
CA ASP A 54 5.11 47.61 -23.80
C ASP A 54 6.07 47.20 -24.95
N PRO A 55 5.85 47.75 -26.18
CA PRO A 55 6.68 47.39 -27.34
C PRO A 55 8.14 47.85 -27.20
N ASP A 56 8.39 48.96 -26.50
CA ASP A 56 9.74 49.51 -26.32
C ASP A 56 10.57 48.65 -25.35
N GLY A 57 9.92 48.06 -24.34
CA GLY A 57 10.54 47.15 -23.38
C GLY A 57 10.54 45.67 -23.77
N ARG A 58 10.08 45.30 -24.98
CA ARG A 58 9.87 43.92 -25.43
C ARG A 58 11.01 42.94 -25.13
N PHE A 59 12.26 43.39 -25.25
CA PHE A 59 13.46 42.56 -25.06
C PHE A 59 14.19 42.80 -23.73
N LEU A 60 13.61 43.59 -22.83
CA LEU A 60 14.15 43.77 -21.48
C LEU A 60 13.90 42.50 -20.64
N PRO A 61 14.80 42.16 -19.71
CA PRO A 61 14.55 41.10 -18.73
C PRO A 61 13.23 41.32 -17.97
N PHE A 62 12.60 40.21 -17.59
CA PHE A 62 11.38 40.17 -16.79
C PHE A 62 11.39 38.93 -15.88
N PRO A 63 10.64 38.91 -14.77
CA PRO A 63 10.72 37.81 -13.80
C PRO A 63 10.14 36.50 -14.34
N LEU A 64 10.59 35.38 -13.78
CA LEU A 64 9.92 34.09 -13.91
C LEU A 64 8.62 34.07 -13.10
N THR A 65 7.59 33.41 -13.62
CA THR A 65 6.39 33.07 -12.84
C THR A 65 6.74 32.12 -11.68
N ASP A 66 5.88 32.03 -10.66
CA ASP A 66 6.13 31.12 -9.52
C ASP A 66 6.29 29.66 -9.98
N ILE A 67 5.55 29.23 -11.02
CA ILE A 67 5.67 27.89 -11.57
C ILE A 67 6.98 27.69 -12.37
N GLN A 68 7.40 28.67 -13.17
CA GLN A 68 8.68 28.62 -13.88
C GLN A 68 9.85 28.57 -12.88
N GLN A 69 9.76 29.27 -11.75
CA GLN A 69 10.74 29.16 -10.66
C GLN A 69 10.76 27.74 -10.07
N ALA A 70 9.61 27.12 -9.85
CA ALA A 70 9.53 25.74 -9.37
C ALA A 70 10.17 24.76 -10.37
N TYR A 71 9.94 24.93 -11.68
CA TYR A 71 10.59 24.15 -12.72
C TYR A 71 12.11 24.34 -12.73
N MET A 72 12.59 25.57 -12.58
CA MET A 72 14.04 25.85 -12.47
C MET A 72 14.67 25.14 -11.27
N LEU A 73 14.03 25.18 -10.11
CA LEU A 73 14.51 24.48 -8.92
C LEU A 73 14.46 22.96 -9.08
N GLY A 74 13.39 22.43 -9.68
CA GLY A 74 13.21 20.99 -9.91
C GLY A 74 14.25 20.37 -10.86
N ARG A 75 14.84 21.19 -11.75
CA ARG A 75 15.91 20.79 -12.67
C ARG A 75 17.23 20.53 -11.96
N GLU A 76 17.43 21.08 -10.76
CA GLU A 76 18.65 20.86 -9.98
C GLU A 76 18.61 19.52 -9.25
N SER A 77 19.73 18.78 -9.25
CA SER A 77 19.84 17.47 -8.60
C SER A 77 19.92 17.52 -7.07
N GLY A 78 20.02 18.72 -6.49
CA GLY A 78 20.14 18.93 -5.04
C GLY A 78 18.82 18.79 -4.26
N PHE A 79 17.70 18.59 -4.94
CA PHE A 79 16.38 18.49 -4.33
C PHE A 79 15.79 17.08 -4.42
N GLU A 80 14.94 16.74 -3.44
CA GLU A 80 14.10 15.55 -3.52
C GLU A 80 13.25 15.59 -4.80
N LEU A 81 13.24 14.46 -5.52
CA LEU A 81 12.65 14.34 -6.85
C LEU A 81 13.14 15.41 -7.86
N GLY A 82 14.38 15.88 -7.67
CA GLY A 82 15.05 16.85 -8.54
C GLY A 82 15.86 16.20 -9.67
N GLY A 83 16.55 17.00 -10.47
CA GLY A 83 17.29 16.53 -11.64
C GLY A 83 16.41 16.19 -12.85
N VAL A 84 15.17 16.68 -12.85
CA VAL A 84 14.17 16.47 -13.91
C VAL A 84 13.72 17.83 -14.42
N SER A 85 13.78 18.04 -15.73
CA SER A 85 13.10 19.16 -16.38
C SER A 85 11.62 18.86 -16.52
N THR A 86 10.77 19.85 -16.22
CA THR A 86 9.37 19.77 -16.62
C THR A 86 9.31 19.87 -18.14
N HIS A 87 9.12 18.75 -18.82
CA HIS A 87 9.19 18.69 -20.28
C HIS A 87 8.19 17.70 -20.86
N LEU A 88 7.78 17.99 -22.09
CA LEU A 88 6.91 17.14 -22.89
C LEU A 88 7.74 16.50 -24.01
N TYR A 89 7.79 15.18 -24.03
CA TYR A 89 8.46 14.40 -25.06
C TYR A 89 7.47 13.56 -25.87
N PHE A 90 7.61 13.55 -27.19
CA PHE A 90 6.83 12.68 -28.07
C PHE A 90 7.53 12.40 -29.41
N GLU A 91 7.13 11.29 -30.01
CA GLU A 91 7.65 10.77 -31.27
C GLU A 91 6.52 10.59 -32.28
N VAL A 92 6.77 10.99 -33.53
CA VAL A 92 5.80 10.86 -34.61
C VAL A 92 6.46 10.23 -35.84
N ASP A 93 5.87 9.17 -36.37
CA ASP A 93 6.23 8.60 -37.66
C ASP A 93 5.51 9.37 -38.77
N CYS A 94 6.26 10.20 -39.47
CA CYS A 94 5.76 11.07 -40.53
C CYS A 94 6.01 10.43 -41.91
N PRO A 95 5.03 10.46 -42.83
CA PRO A 95 5.19 9.99 -44.20
C PRO A 95 5.92 11.02 -45.07
N TYR A 96 7.02 11.57 -44.55
CA TYR A 96 7.75 12.71 -45.14
C TYR A 96 8.90 12.24 -46.02
N ASP A 97 9.04 12.89 -47.16
CA ASP A 97 10.28 12.95 -47.93
C ASP A 97 11.13 14.17 -47.51
N GLU A 98 12.26 14.36 -48.17
CA GLU A 98 13.19 15.46 -47.88
C GLU A 98 12.57 16.84 -48.05
N ALA A 99 11.74 17.04 -49.09
CA ALA A 99 11.13 18.33 -49.37
C ALA A 99 10.10 18.69 -48.29
N GLN A 100 9.33 17.69 -47.82
CA GLN A 100 8.37 17.85 -46.73
C GLN A 100 9.09 18.15 -45.40
N LEU A 101 10.20 17.48 -45.09
CA LEU A 101 11.01 17.79 -43.91
C LEU A 101 11.59 19.21 -43.96
N MET A 102 12.07 19.67 -45.13
CA MET A 102 12.54 21.05 -45.29
C MET A 102 11.41 22.07 -45.12
N ALA A 103 10.20 21.78 -45.61
CA ALA A 103 9.03 22.63 -45.42
C ALA A 103 8.66 22.71 -43.93
N PHE A 104 8.68 21.58 -43.23
CA PHE A 104 8.48 21.51 -41.79
C PHE A 104 9.49 22.35 -41.01
N ASN A 105 10.79 22.23 -41.34
CA ASN A 105 11.83 23.07 -40.72
C ASN A 105 11.57 24.58 -40.93
N ARG A 106 11.17 24.98 -42.14
CA ARG A 106 10.81 26.38 -42.42
C ARG A 106 9.61 26.84 -41.60
N ALA A 107 8.59 26.00 -41.46
CA ALA A 107 7.43 26.31 -40.63
C ALA A 107 7.83 26.50 -39.15
N CYS A 108 8.69 25.63 -38.60
CA CYS A 108 9.24 25.80 -37.26
C CYS A 108 10.00 27.13 -37.11
N GLN A 109 10.86 27.48 -38.07
CA GLN A 109 11.61 28.74 -38.05
C GLN A 109 10.67 29.96 -38.02
N ARG A 110 9.58 29.93 -38.81
CA ARG A 110 8.58 31.01 -38.80
C ARG A 110 7.85 31.13 -37.46
N LEU A 111 7.59 30.02 -36.76
CA LEU A 111 7.01 30.05 -35.42
C LEU A 111 7.99 30.63 -34.41
N ILE A 112 9.28 30.29 -34.49
CA ILE A 112 10.34 30.85 -33.63
C ILE A 112 10.44 32.37 -33.79
N GLU A 113 10.35 32.87 -35.03
CA GLU A 113 10.35 34.32 -35.31
C GLU A 113 9.09 35.01 -34.74
N ARG A 114 7.94 34.36 -34.89
CA ARG A 114 6.63 34.87 -34.47
C ARG A 114 6.45 34.94 -32.96
N HIS A 115 6.79 33.87 -32.24
CA HIS A 115 6.52 33.72 -30.81
C HIS A 115 7.75 34.01 -29.97
N ASP A 116 7.72 35.09 -29.21
CA ASP A 116 8.84 35.55 -28.38
C ASP A 116 9.34 34.50 -27.39
N MET A 117 8.44 33.69 -26.82
CA MET A 117 8.81 32.64 -25.88
C MET A 117 9.66 31.52 -26.50
N LEU A 118 9.56 31.25 -27.80
CA LEU A 118 10.45 30.30 -28.49
C LEU A 118 11.89 30.85 -28.67
N ARG A 119 12.12 32.13 -28.37
CA ARG A 119 13.43 32.79 -28.36
C ARG A 119 13.88 33.19 -26.95
N THR A 120 13.20 32.70 -25.92
CA THR A 120 13.47 33.08 -24.53
C THR A 120 14.54 32.20 -23.92
N VAL A 121 15.40 32.80 -23.10
CA VAL A 121 16.38 32.14 -22.23
C VAL A 121 16.17 32.60 -20.80
N MET A 122 16.47 31.71 -19.85
CA MET A 122 16.41 32.00 -18.43
C MET A 122 17.72 32.62 -17.94
N ALA A 123 17.68 33.23 -16.77
CA ALA A 123 18.84 33.82 -16.09
C ALA A 123 18.94 33.31 -14.64
N PRO A 124 20.16 33.24 -14.05
CA PRO A 124 20.35 32.67 -12.71
C PRO A 124 19.66 33.42 -11.57
N ASP A 125 19.24 34.66 -11.80
CA ASP A 125 18.53 35.53 -10.86
C ASP A 125 16.99 35.41 -10.95
N PHE A 126 16.50 34.27 -11.47
CA PHE A 126 15.08 34.02 -11.72
C PHE A 126 14.42 35.08 -12.63
N GLN A 127 15.20 35.64 -13.55
CA GLN A 127 14.70 36.44 -14.67
C GLN A 127 14.69 35.60 -15.95
N GLN A 128 13.99 36.09 -16.96
CA GLN A 128 13.96 35.58 -18.31
C GLN A 128 14.02 36.73 -19.31
N ARG A 129 14.52 36.46 -20.51
CA ARG A 129 14.62 37.46 -21.57
C ARG A 129 14.43 36.85 -22.95
N VAL A 130 13.68 37.56 -23.78
CA VAL A 130 13.51 37.27 -25.21
C VAL A 130 14.74 37.72 -25.99
N LEU A 131 15.35 36.84 -26.77
CA LEU A 131 16.41 37.22 -27.70
C LEU A 131 15.81 37.96 -28.91
N GLU A 132 16.32 39.15 -29.21
CA GLU A 132 15.87 39.97 -30.34
C GLU A 132 15.94 39.20 -31.67
N GLN A 133 17.01 38.43 -31.85
CA GLN A 133 17.18 37.49 -32.96
C GLN A 133 17.75 36.18 -32.41
N ALA A 134 17.21 35.06 -32.87
CA ALA A 134 17.77 33.74 -32.62
C ALA A 134 18.51 33.24 -33.89
N PRO A 135 19.57 32.42 -33.75
CA PRO A 135 20.18 31.75 -34.89
C PRO A 135 19.14 30.94 -35.69
N PRO A 136 19.32 30.77 -37.01
CA PRO A 136 18.44 29.90 -37.80
C PRO A 136 18.40 28.48 -37.21
N TYR A 137 17.21 27.98 -36.91
CA TYR A 137 17.02 26.64 -36.39
C TYR A 137 17.01 25.62 -37.53
N VAL A 138 17.86 24.60 -37.41
CA VAL A 138 17.97 23.49 -38.36
C VAL A 138 17.79 22.19 -37.59
N ILE A 139 16.72 21.46 -37.90
CA ILE A 139 16.42 20.14 -37.33
C ILE A 139 17.55 19.17 -37.74
N PRO A 140 18.30 18.59 -36.78
CA PRO A 140 19.31 17.59 -37.09
C PRO A 140 18.66 16.35 -37.71
N LEU A 141 19.20 15.88 -38.84
CA LEU A 141 18.74 14.70 -39.55
C LEU A 141 19.77 13.57 -39.45
N THR A 142 19.36 12.43 -38.92
CA THR A 142 20.10 11.16 -39.00
C THR A 142 19.50 10.30 -40.10
N ASP A 143 20.31 9.83 -41.05
CA ASP A 143 19.84 8.94 -42.12
C ASP A 143 20.20 7.48 -41.83
N LEU A 144 19.19 6.65 -41.63
CA LEU A 144 19.31 5.20 -41.40
C LEU A 144 18.82 4.39 -42.61
N THR A 145 18.59 5.03 -43.75
CA THR A 145 18.14 4.35 -44.97
C THR A 145 19.13 3.25 -45.37
N GLY A 146 18.62 2.03 -45.60
CA GLY A 146 19.42 0.87 -46.01
C GLY A 146 20.17 0.15 -44.88
N GLN A 147 19.98 0.56 -43.62
CA GLN A 147 20.44 -0.18 -42.45
C GLN A 147 19.57 -1.42 -42.19
N SER A 148 20.06 -2.37 -41.38
CA SER A 148 19.25 -3.51 -40.93
C SER A 148 18.15 -3.05 -39.97
N GLU A 149 17.02 -3.77 -39.93
CA GLU A 149 15.91 -3.45 -39.02
C GLU A 149 16.33 -3.42 -37.54
N GLU A 150 17.28 -4.27 -37.15
CA GLU A 150 17.83 -4.31 -35.80
C GLU A 150 18.63 -3.05 -35.48
N ALA A 151 19.47 -2.59 -36.42
CA ALA A 151 20.24 -1.35 -36.26
C ALA A 151 19.34 -0.11 -36.21
N VAL A 152 18.29 -0.08 -37.04
CA VAL A 152 17.26 0.99 -36.99
C VAL A 152 16.61 0.99 -35.61
N ARG A 153 16.10 -0.15 -35.15
CA ARG A 153 15.41 -0.26 -33.85
C ARG A 153 16.30 0.15 -32.68
N ALA A 154 17.55 -0.29 -32.67
CA ALA A 154 18.52 0.07 -31.64
C ALA A 154 18.80 1.59 -31.64
N SER A 155 18.96 2.20 -32.81
CA SER A 155 19.21 3.65 -32.95
C SER A 155 18.01 4.47 -32.48
N LEU A 156 16.79 4.11 -32.91
CA LEU A 156 15.56 4.79 -32.49
C LEU A 156 15.36 4.69 -30.97
N ALA A 157 15.64 3.52 -30.37
CA ALA A 157 15.56 3.32 -28.93
C ALA A 157 16.63 4.11 -28.16
N SER A 158 17.84 4.24 -28.70
CA SER A 158 18.90 5.06 -28.10
C SER A 158 18.53 6.54 -28.08
N ILE A 159 18.04 7.08 -29.20
CA ILE A 159 17.60 8.47 -29.30
C ILE A 159 16.42 8.72 -28.34
N ARG A 160 15.47 7.79 -28.25
CA ARG A 160 14.39 7.85 -27.25
C ARG A 160 14.93 7.93 -25.84
N LYS A 161 15.84 7.02 -25.47
CA LYS A 161 16.41 6.97 -24.12
C LYS A 161 17.12 8.27 -23.74
N GLU A 162 17.78 8.90 -24.70
CA GLU A 162 18.45 10.18 -24.52
C GLU A 162 17.45 11.34 -24.39
N MET A 163 16.60 11.54 -25.40
CA MET A 163 15.74 12.74 -25.49
C MET A 163 14.55 12.71 -24.53
N SER A 164 14.03 11.53 -24.20
CA SER A 164 12.83 11.41 -23.36
C SER A 164 13.02 11.82 -21.92
N HIS A 165 14.27 11.97 -21.44
CA HIS A 165 14.61 12.32 -20.05
C HIS A 165 15.71 13.39 -19.98
N GLN A 166 15.89 14.16 -21.06
CA GLN A 166 16.95 15.16 -21.12
C GLN A 166 16.60 16.40 -20.28
N VAL A 167 17.62 16.95 -19.62
CA VAL A 167 17.53 18.24 -18.94
C VAL A 167 18.22 19.28 -19.83
N ILE A 168 17.43 19.99 -20.65
CA ILE A 168 17.94 21.01 -21.58
C ILE A 168 18.57 22.17 -20.79
N ASP A 169 19.67 22.77 -21.24
CA ASP A 169 20.20 23.96 -20.58
C ASP A 169 19.23 25.15 -20.78
N ALA A 170 18.66 25.67 -19.68
CA ALA A 170 17.69 26.75 -19.73
C ALA A 170 18.33 28.13 -19.99
N TYR A 171 19.66 28.25 -19.84
CA TYR A 171 20.39 29.51 -20.02
C TYR A 171 20.86 29.72 -21.47
N THR A 172 20.82 28.67 -22.29
CA THR A 172 21.32 28.70 -23.67
C THR A 172 20.20 28.36 -24.63
N TRP A 173 19.96 29.22 -25.63
CA TRP A 173 18.99 28.92 -26.68
C TRP A 173 19.53 27.83 -27.62
N PRO A 174 18.69 26.87 -28.07
CA PRO A 174 17.26 26.74 -27.84
C PRO A 174 16.90 25.96 -26.57
N VAL A 175 15.83 26.37 -25.87
CA VAL A 175 15.26 25.65 -24.72
C VAL A 175 14.19 24.63 -25.18
N PHE A 176 14.47 23.96 -26.29
CA PHE A 176 13.72 22.84 -26.86
C PHE A 176 14.65 22.08 -27.82
N ASP A 177 14.34 20.81 -28.12
CA ASP A 177 15.10 19.98 -29.05
C ASP A 177 14.15 19.23 -29.98
N ILE A 178 14.41 19.33 -31.29
CA ILE A 178 13.68 18.63 -32.35
C ILE A 178 14.71 17.90 -33.21
N ARG A 179 14.57 16.58 -33.34
CA ARG A 179 15.45 15.76 -34.18
C ARG A 179 14.63 14.95 -35.19
N ALA A 180 15.24 14.64 -36.33
CA ALA A 180 14.65 13.82 -37.37
C ALA A 180 15.51 12.58 -37.66
N VAL A 181 14.87 11.44 -37.86
CA VAL A 181 15.53 10.20 -38.31
C VAL A 181 14.85 9.70 -39.57
N ARG A 182 15.57 9.65 -40.69
CA ARG A 182 15.08 9.03 -41.93
C ARG A 182 15.25 7.53 -41.83
N ILE A 183 14.12 6.80 -41.84
CA ILE A 183 14.07 5.34 -41.80
C ILE A 183 14.03 4.80 -43.23
N GLU A 184 13.20 5.42 -44.07
CA GLU A 184 13.05 5.14 -45.51
C GLU A 184 12.87 6.44 -46.29
N GLN A 185 12.87 6.39 -47.64
CA GLN A 185 12.75 7.57 -48.50
C GLN A 185 11.52 8.45 -48.22
N ARG A 186 10.41 7.86 -47.75
CA ARG A 186 9.16 8.56 -47.40
C ARG A 186 8.71 8.27 -45.96
N ARG A 187 9.67 7.99 -45.07
CA ARG A 187 9.40 7.70 -43.67
C ARG A 187 10.46 8.34 -42.79
N VAL A 188 10.04 9.36 -42.05
CA VAL A 188 10.88 10.09 -41.09
C VAL A 188 10.23 10.00 -39.72
N ARG A 189 11.00 9.63 -38.70
CA ARG A 189 10.59 9.81 -37.31
C ARG A 189 11.02 11.18 -36.83
N LEU A 190 10.06 11.99 -36.41
CA LEU A 190 10.33 13.24 -35.70
C LEU A 190 10.27 13.01 -34.20
N TYR A 191 11.25 13.58 -33.51
CA TYR A 191 11.40 13.59 -32.07
C TYR A 191 11.24 15.01 -31.58
N PHE A 192 10.41 15.21 -30.55
CA PHE A 192 10.18 16.51 -29.96
C PHE A 192 10.43 16.42 -28.46
N SER A 193 11.22 17.35 -27.95
CA SER A 193 11.41 17.58 -26.52
C SER A 193 11.22 19.06 -26.26
N LEU A 194 10.09 19.39 -25.64
CA LEU A 194 9.67 20.76 -25.39
C LEU A 194 9.77 21.03 -23.90
N ASP A 195 10.55 22.04 -23.52
CA ASP A 195 10.62 22.46 -22.13
C ASP A 195 9.43 23.33 -21.77
N MET A 196 8.72 22.96 -20.71
CA MET A 196 7.51 23.66 -20.29
C MET A 196 7.80 25.02 -19.66
N LEU A 197 9.08 25.36 -19.42
CA LEU A 197 9.49 26.73 -19.11
C LEU A 197 9.06 27.75 -20.19
N LEU A 198 8.91 27.33 -21.45
CA LEU A 198 8.55 28.22 -22.55
C LEU A 198 7.05 28.30 -22.80
N MET A 199 6.30 27.27 -22.44
CA MET A 199 4.94 27.06 -22.91
C MET A 199 4.14 26.13 -21.99
N ASP A 200 2.85 26.41 -21.86
CA ASP A 200 1.88 25.52 -21.23
C ASP A 200 1.20 24.56 -22.24
N GLY A 201 0.27 23.72 -21.76
CA GLY A 201 -0.50 22.81 -22.61
C GLY A 201 -1.29 23.54 -23.71
N TRP A 202 -1.88 24.71 -23.40
CA TRP A 202 -2.57 25.54 -24.39
C TRP A 202 -1.63 26.09 -25.46
N SER A 203 -0.50 26.63 -25.06
CA SER A 203 0.51 27.15 -25.97
C SER A 203 1.04 26.05 -26.89
N THR A 204 1.19 24.83 -26.38
CA THR A 204 1.58 23.66 -27.18
C THR A 204 0.53 23.37 -28.26
N PHE A 205 -0.76 23.38 -27.91
CA PHE A 205 -1.85 23.23 -28.89
C PHE A 205 -1.87 24.35 -29.95
N LEU A 206 -1.69 25.60 -29.52
CA LEU A 206 -1.62 26.75 -30.41
C LEU A 206 -0.47 26.62 -31.42
N LEU A 207 0.71 26.20 -30.95
CA LEU A 207 1.88 25.97 -31.82
C LEU A 207 1.60 24.88 -32.85
N TYR A 208 0.97 23.76 -32.47
CA TYR A 208 0.60 22.73 -33.44
C TYR A 208 -0.38 23.24 -34.50
N LYS A 209 -1.36 24.05 -34.09
CA LYS A 209 -2.34 24.64 -35.01
C LYS A 209 -1.65 25.54 -36.03
N GLU A 210 -0.81 26.48 -35.58
CA GLU A 210 -0.11 27.36 -36.50
C GLU A 210 0.91 26.59 -37.37
N LEU A 211 1.56 25.57 -36.81
CA LEU A 211 2.45 24.67 -37.53
C LEU A 211 1.72 23.93 -38.66
N TYR A 212 0.51 23.45 -38.40
CA TYR A 212 -0.35 22.82 -39.42
C TYR A 212 -0.62 23.77 -40.59
N HIS A 213 -1.07 25.00 -40.30
CA HIS A 213 -1.37 25.99 -41.34
C HIS A 213 -0.14 26.34 -42.18
N LEU A 214 1.02 26.55 -41.53
CA LEU A 214 2.28 26.88 -42.19
C LEU A 214 2.86 25.72 -43.01
N ASN A 215 2.63 24.47 -42.61
CA ASN A 215 3.06 23.31 -43.38
C ASN A 215 2.21 23.11 -44.65
N ARG A 216 0.91 23.40 -44.58
CA ARG A 216 0.00 23.27 -45.72
C ARG A 216 0.15 24.42 -46.72
N ASP A 217 0.32 25.64 -46.22
CA ASP A 217 0.56 26.84 -47.02
C ASP A 217 1.80 27.57 -46.48
N PRO A 218 3.00 27.29 -47.05
CA PRO A 218 4.24 27.92 -46.63
C PRO A 218 4.26 29.44 -46.74
N GLU A 219 3.38 30.02 -47.57
CA GLU A 219 3.25 31.47 -47.79
C GLU A 219 2.13 32.10 -46.94
N ALA A 220 1.42 31.30 -46.14
CA ALA A 220 0.35 31.79 -45.27
C ALA A 220 0.87 32.89 -44.35
N THR A 221 0.19 34.04 -44.29
CA THR A 221 0.56 35.15 -43.41
C THR A 221 -0.25 35.07 -42.11
N LEU A 222 0.44 34.94 -40.97
CA LEU A 222 -0.20 34.93 -39.66
C LEU A 222 -0.35 36.36 -39.10
N PRO A 223 -1.47 36.74 -38.47
CA PRO A 223 -1.67 38.11 -37.95
C PRO A 223 -0.61 38.51 -36.92
N PRO A 224 -0.04 39.72 -36.98
CA PRO A 224 1.02 40.12 -36.05
C PRO A 224 0.54 40.06 -34.58
N LEU A 225 1.46 39.64 -33.71
CA LEU A 225 1.26 39.65 -32.26
C LEU A 225 1.75 40.99 -31.72
N THR A 226 0.84 41.75 -31.12
CA THR A 226 1.11 43.07 -30.52
C THR A 226 1.26 42.99 -29.00
N LEU A 227 1.19 41.78 -28.45
CA LEU A 227 1.25 41.47 -27.02
C LEU A 227 2.31 40.41 -26.81
N THR A 228 2.90 40.41 -25.63
CA THR A 228 3.94 39.47 -25.25
C THR A 228 3.62 38.79 -23.92
N PHE A 229 4.24 37.65 -23.66
CA PHE A 229 4.15 37.00 -22.35
C PHE A 229 4.77 37.88 -21.24
N ARG A 230 5.78 38.68 -21.58
CA ARG A 230 6.35 39.69 -20.69
C ARG A 230 5.30 40.69 -20.20
N ASP A 231 4.48 41.22 -21.11
CA ASP A 231 3.40 42.16 -20.75
C ASP A 231 2.41 41.53 -19.75
N TYR A 232 2.12 40.24 -19.93
CA TYR A 232 1.29 39.45 -19.02
C TYR A 232 1.93 39.30 -17.64
N VAL A 233 3.18 38.85 -17.57
CA VAL A 233 3.89 38.68 -16.29
C VAL A 233 4.00 39.99 -15.51
N LEU A 234 4.35 41.10 -16.17
CA LEU A 234 4.41 42.42 -15.53
C LEU A 234 3.04 42.93 -15.07
N THR A 235 1.96 42.48 -15.72
CA THR A 235 0.60 42.79 -15.28
C THR A 235 0.20 41.95 -14.07
N LEU A 236 0.64 40.69 -13.98
CA LEU A 236 0.42 39.82 -12.81
C LEU A 236 1.01 40.41 -11.52
N GLU A 237 2.15 41.09 -11.59
CA GLU A 237 2.72 41.78 -10.42
C GLU A 237 1.74 42.82 -9.85
N LYS A 238 1.04 43.54 -10.72
CA LYS A 238 0.02 44.53 -10.32
C LYS A 238 -1.26 43.87 -9.80
N VAL A 239 -1.57 42.65 -10.24
CA VAL A 239 -2.73 41.89 -9.72
C VAL A 239 -2.57 41.61 -8.22
N ARG A 240 -1.34 41.47 -7.70
CA ARG A 240 -1.07 41.21 -6.27
C ARG A 240 -1.61 42.30 -5.33
N ASP A 241 -1.80 43.53 -5.82
CA ASP A 241 -2.32 44.64 -5.02
C ASP A 241 -3.86 44.74 -5.01
N THR A 242 -4.54 43.92 -5.81
CA THR A 242 -6.00 43.96 -6.02
C THR A 242 -6.79 43.31 -4.89
N ALA A 243 -8.10 43.60 -4.83
CA ALA A 243 -9.02 42.90 -3.93
C ALA A 243 -9.16 41.41 -4.28
N TYR A 244 -9.14 41.08 -5.58
CA TYR A 244 -9.17 39.72 -6.10
C TYR A 244 -8.05 38.85 -5.49
N TYR A 245 -6.80 39.32 -5.53
CA TYR A 245 -5.67 38.59 -4.94
C TYR A 245 -5.78 38.47 -3.41
N LYS A 246 -6.18 39.54 -2.71
CA LYS A 246 -6.33 39.53 -1.24
C LYS A 246 -7.36 38.51 -0.77
N ARG A 247 -8.49 38.37 -1.46
CA ARG A 247 -9.50 37.35 -1.12
C ARG A 247 -8.95 35.93 -1.26
N ALA A 248 -8.24 35.64 -2.36
CA ALA A 248 -7.60 34.34 -2.54
C ALA A 248 -6.54 34.06 -1.46
N ARG A 249 -5.75 35.08 -1.11
CA ARG A 249 -4.78 35.00 -0.01
C ARG A 249 -5.42 34.63 1.31
N ASP A 250 -6.44 35.37 1.72
CA ASP A 250 -7.07 35.16 3.01
C ASP A 250 -7.71 33.76 3.06
N TYR A 251 -8.39 33.35 1.99
CA TYR A 251 -8.93 31.99 1.84
C TYR A 251 -7.90 30.87 2.06
N TRP A 252 -6.76 30.93 1.36
CA TRP A 252 -5.73 29.90 1.45
C TRP A 252 -4.98 29.95 2.78
N PHE A 253 -4.59 31.15 3.22
CA PHE A 253 -3.68 31.31 4.36
C PHE A 253 -4.37 31.08 5.71
N GLU A 254 -5.70 31.24 5.79
CA GLU A 254 -6.48 30.94 6.99
C GLU A 254 -6.63 29.42 7.22
N ARG A 255 -6.62 28.59 6.16
CA ARG A 255 -6.84 27.13 6.26
C ARG A 255 -5.57 26.27 6.19
N LEU A 256 -4.38 26.87 6.08
CA LEU A 256 -3.12 26.15 5.90
C LEU A 256 -2.87 25.07 6.97
N ASP A 257 -3.27 25.34 8.21
CA ASP A 257 -3.05 24.42 9.33
C ASP A 257 -4.01 23.22 9.29
N GLU A 258 -5.15 23.35 8.61
CA GLU A 258 -6.15 22.31 8.42
C GLU A 258 -6.00 21.55 7.09
N LEU A 259 -5.09 22.01 6.22
CA LEU A 259 -4.89 21.41 4.90
C LEU A 259 -4.24 20.01 5.05
N PRO A 260 -4.91 18.93 4.58
CA PRO A 260 -4.35 17.59 4.64
C PRO A 260 -3.05 17.47 3.83
N PRO A 261 -2.18 16.50 4.16
CA PRO A 261 -1.00 16.20 3.33
C PRO A 261 -1.39 15.61 1.97
N ALA A 262 -0.39 15.36 1.12
CA ALA A 262 -0.60 14.59 -0.10
C ALA A 262 -1.08 13.15 0.20
N PRO A 263 -1.67 12.43 -0.77
CA PRO A 263 -2.03 11.02 -0.63
C PRO A 263 -0.81 10.19 -0.21
N GLU A 264 -0.89 9.54 0.96
CA GLU A 264 0.18 8.68 1.48
C GLU A 264 0.07 7.27 0.89
N LEU A 265 0.46 7.13 -0.39
CA LEU A 265 0.52 5.86 -1.09
C LEU A 265 1.71 4.99 -0.60
N PRO A 266 1.63 3.64 -0.72
CA PRO A 266 2.76 2.78 -0.38
C PRO A 266 3.96 3.04 -1.29
N LEU A 267 5.13 3.30 -0.70
CA LEU A 267 6.38 3.51 -1.43
C LEU A 267 7.35 2.36 -1.15
N ALA A 268 8.09 1.93 -2.17
CA ALA A 268 9.16 0.95 -2.03
C ALA A 268 10.41 1.61 -1.41
N VAL A 269 10.68 2.84 -1.84
CA VAL A 269 11.84 3.64 -1.40
C VAL A 269 11.40 5.05 -1.05
N ALA A 270 12.22 5.75 -0.25
CA ALA A 270 11.95 7.16 0.02
C ALA A 270 12.21 7.99 -1.26
N PRO A 271 11.39 9.03 -1.57
CA PRO A 271 11.57 9.79 -2.80
C PRO A 271 12.98 10.42 -2.97
N GLY A 272 13.66 10.73 -1.86
CA GLY A 272 15.01 11.28 -1.86
C GLY A 272 16.15 10.29 -2.12
N THR A 273 15.89 8.97 -2.20
CA THR A 273 16.96 7.96 -2.37
C THR A 273 17.21 7.56 -3.83
N LEU A 274 16.31 7.95 -4.75
CA LEU A 274 16.46 7.65 -6.17
C LEU A 274 17.49 8.58 -6.81
N SER A 275 18.47 7.99 -7.50
CA SER A 275 19.52 8.74 -8.23
C SER A 275 19.15 9.07 -9.68
N SER A 276 18.19 8.34 -10.24
CA SER A 276 17.68 8.52 -11.60
C SER A 276 16.16 8.37 -11.57
N LEU A 277 15.44 9.45 -11.85
CA LEU A 277 13.98 9.41 -11.93
C LEU A 277 13.57 9.01 -13.34
N ARG A 278 12.85 7.90 -13.46
CA ARG A 278 12.34 7.39 -14.73
C ARG A 278 10.83 7.40 -14.73
N PHE A 279 10.26 8.16 -15.66
CA PHE A 279 8.83 8.20 -15.85
C PHE A 279 8.38 7.07 -16.78
N LYS A 280 7.27 6.46 -16.43
CA LYS A 280 6.57 5.45 -17.23
C LYS A 280 5.11 5.84 -17.34
N ARG A 281 4.52 5.53 -18.49
CA ARG A 281 3.14 5.86 -18.83
C ARG A 281 2.24 4.63 -18.70
N TRP A 282 1.12 4.82 -18.02
CA TRP A 282 -0.08 3.98 -18.12
C TRP A 282 -1.12 4.78 -18.87
N GLU A 283 -1.79 4.17 -19.84
CA GLU A 283 -2.77 4.85 -20.68
C GLU A 283 -3.88 3.89 -21.05
N ASN A 284 -5.11 4.41 -21.09
CA ASN A 284 -6.28 3.69 -21.57
C ASN A 284 -7.31 4.69 -22.14
N THR A 285 -8.29 4.15 -22.85
CA THR A 285 -9.30 4.92 -23.57
C THR A 285 -10.69 4.39 -23.24
N LEU A 286 -11.60 5.27 -22.81
CA LEU A 286 -13.02 4.94 -22.85
C LEU A 286 -13.57 5.30 -24.22
N SER A 287 -14.29 4.35 -24.83
CA SER A 287 -14.99 4.61 -26.08
C SER A 287 -16.01 5.74 -25.90
N ALA A 288 -16.29 6.46 -26.99
CA ALA A 288 -17.23 7.56 -27.03
C ALA A 288 -18.61 7.19 -26.45
N ASP A 289 -19.06 5.95 -26.63
CA ASP A 289 -20.33 5.47 -26.08
C ASP A 289 -20.31 5.33 -24.56
N VAL A 290 -19.25 4.76 -23.99
CA VAL A 290 -19.09 4.63 -22.53
C VAL A 290 -18.93 6.02 -21.92
N TRP A 291 -18.09 6.84 -22.52
CA TRP A 291 -17.83 8.19 -22.04
C TRP A 291 -19.07 9.08 -22.09
N ARG A 292 -19.87 9.00 -23.15
CA ARG A 292 -21.16 9.70 -23.25
C ARG A 292 -22.12 9.28 -22.14
N ARG A 293 -22.26 7.97 -21.86
CA ARG A 293 -23.10 7.49 -20.75
C ARG A 293 -22.64 8.04 -19.41
N LEU A 294 -21.33 8.04 -19.16
CA LEU A 294 -20.77 8.60 -17.93
C LEU A 294 -21.04 10.11 -17.82
N LYS A 295 -20.85 10.88 -18.90
CA LYS A 295 -21.17 12.32 -18.94
C LYS A 295 -22.66 12.58 -18.71
N ASP A 296 -23.55 11.82 -19.34
CA ASP A 296 -25.00 11.97 -19.17
C ASP A 296 -25.44 11.70 -17.73
N ARG A 297 -24.83 10.70 -17.07
CA ARG A 297 -25.08 10.40 -15.65
C ARG A 297 -24.53 11.48 -14.73
N ALA A 298 -23.28 11.89 -14.94
CA ALA A 298 -22.67 12.99 -14.20
C ALA A 298 -23.52 14.27 -14.31
N GLY A 299 -23.99 14.61 -15.50
CA GLY A 299 -24.85 15.77 -15.73
C GLY A 299 -26.17 15.71 -14.95
N LYS A 300 -26.80 14.53 -14.85
CA LYS A 300 -28.02 14.34 -14.03
C LYS A 300 -27.77 14.55 -12.54
N ALA A 301 -26.58 14.18 -12.06
CA ALA A 301 -26.13 14.41 -10.68
C ALA A 301 -25.58 15.83 -10.45
N GLY A 302 -25.62 16.72 -11.44
CA GLY A 302 -25.05 18.07 -11.35
C GLY A 302 -23.52 18.12 -11.39
N LEU A 303 -22.86 17.03 -11.79
CA LEU A 303 -21.41 16.91 -11.89
C LEU A 303 -20.90 17.27 -13.29
N THR A 304 -19.75 17.92 -13.33
CA THR A 304 -18.96 18.20 -14.53
C THR A 304 -18.16 16.97 -14.93
N ALA A 305 -17.78 16.90 -16.21
CA ALA A 305 -16.92 15.84 -16.73
C ALA A 305 -15.56 15.74 -16.01
N SER A 306 -14.97 16.87 -15.61
CA SER A 306 -13.73 16.87 -14.82
C SER A 306 -13.97 16.47 -13.36
N GLY A 307 -15.10 16.90 -12.78
CA GLY A 307 -15.48 16.59 -11.40
C GLY A 307 -15.68 15.09 -11.19
N ILE A 308 -16.35 14.39 -12.11
CA ILE A 308 -16.55 12.94 -12.00
C ILE A 308 -15.25 12.14 -12.12
N LEU A 309 -14.32 12.55 -12.99
CA LEU A 309 -13.02 11.90 -13.13
C LEU A 309 -12.13 12.13 -11.91
N LEU A 310 -12.15 13.35 -11.35
CA LEU A 310 -11.46 13.65 -10.10
C LEU A 310 -12.04 12.85 -8.92
N ALA A 311 -13.36 12.76 -8.82
CA ALA A 311 -14.03 11.98 -7.78
C ALA A 311 -13.67 10.49 -7.89
N ALA A 312 -13.72 9.90 -9.10
CA ALA A 312 -13.31 8.53 -9.32
C ALA A 312 -11.82 8.31 -9.00
N PHE A 313 -10.95 9.28 -9.30
CA PHE A 313 -9.53 9.19 -8.95
C PHE A 313 -9.32 9.25 -7.43
N ALA A 314 -10.05 10.11 -6.74
CA ALA A 314 -10.06 10.20 -5.28
C ALA A 314 -10.54 8.90 -4.61
N GLU A 315 -11.54 8.20 -5.17
CA GLU A 315 -11.97 6.88 -4.68
C GLU A 315 -10.84 5.86 -4.71
N VAL A 316 -10.10 5.78 -5.83
CA VAL A 316 -8.96 4.87 -5.96
C VAL A 316 -7.86 5.25 -4.97
N LEU A 317 -7.49 6.53 -4.88
CA LEU A 317 -6.45 6.96 -3.95
C LEU A 317 -6.83 6.71 -2.49
N THR A 318 -8.11 6.83 -2.14
CA THR A 318 -8.62 6.59 -0.78
C THR A 318 -8.34 5.16 -0.30
N ILE A 319 -8.51 4.18 -1.18
CA ILE A 319 -8.33 2.76 -0.84
C ILE A 319 -6.85 2.44 -0.53
N TRP A 320 -5.91 3.03 -1.26
CA TRP A 320 -4.47 2.79 -1.07
C TRP A 320 -3.77 3.78 -0.13
N SER A 321 -4.40 4.91 0.18
CA SER A 321 -3.85 5.89 1.11
C SER A 321 -4.09 5.45 2.56
N LYS A 322 -3.28 5.99 3.48
CA LYS A 322 -3.47 5.80 4.92
C LYS A 322 -4.74 6.46 5.47
N THR A 323 -5.23 7.49 4.77
CA THR A 323 -6.37 8.33 5.18
C THR A 323 -7.23 8.69 3.96
N PRO A 324 -8.56 8.82 4.12
CA PRO A 324 -9.45 9.34 3.08
C PRO A 324 -9.39 10.87 2.92
N HIS A 325 -8.54 11.55 3.70
CA HIS A 325 -8.37 13.00 3.66
C HIS A 325 -6.97 13.34 3.16
N PHE A 326 -6.88 13.94 1.98
CA PHE A 326 -5.61 14.30 1.35
C PHE A 326 -5.77 15.49 0.39
N THR A 327 -4.68 16.05 -0.09
CA THR A 327 -4.66 17.17 -1.03
C THR A 327 -4.07 16.74 -2.37
N ILE A 328 -4.80 17.00 -3.46
CA ILE A 328 -4.33 16.78 -4.84
C ILE A 328 -3.95 18.12 -5.46
N ASN A 329 -2.92 18.13 -6.30
CA ASN A 329 -2.58 19.31 -7.07
C ASN A 329 -3.31 19.27 -8.43
N LEU A 330 -4.08 20.31 -8.76
CA LEU A 330 -4.80 20.43 -10.01
C LEU A 330 -4.07 21.41 -10.93
N THR A 331 -3.72 20.96 -12.13
CA THR A 331 -3.12 21.84 -13.15
C THR A 331 -4.19 22.66 -13.84
N GLN A 332 -4.06 24.00 -13.80
CA GLN A 332 -4.85 24.92 -14.62
C GLN A 332 -4.00 25.68 -15.62
N PHE A 333 -4.64 26.15 -16.70
CA PHE A 333 -4.06 27.07 -17.68
C PHE A 333 -4.72 28.43 -17.53
N ASP A 334 -4.27 29.19 -16.52
CA ASP A 334 -4.97 30.40 -16.07
C ASP A 334 -4.58 31.64 -16.90
N ARG A 335 -5.24 31.77 -18.05
CA ARG A 335 -5.15 32.95 -18.91
C ARG A 335 -6.16 33.99 -18.46
N LEU A 336 -5.81 34.79 -17.46
CA LEU A 336 -6.63 35.92 -17.02
C LEU A 336 -7.07 36.75 -18.24
N SER A 337 -8.36 37.10 -18.27
CA SER A 337 -9.01 37.82 -19.38
C SER A 337 -8.63 39.30 -19.42
N LEU A 338 -7.33 39.60 -19.39
CA LEU A 338 -6.72 40.92 -19.36
C LEU A 338 -6.77 41.61 -20.73
N HIS A 339 -6.77 40.83 -21.82
CA HIS A 339 -6.83 41.35 -23.18
C HIS A 339 -7.52 40.33 -24.12
N PRO A 340 -8.34 40.77 -25.11
CA PRO A 340 -9.07 39.86 -26.02
C PRO A 340 -8.20 38.86 -26.81
N ARG A 341 -6.94 39.21 -27.04
CA ARG A 341 -5.96 38.39 -27.79
C ARG A 341 -4.95 37.65 -26.91
N ILE A 342 -5.19 37.50 -25.61
CA ILE A 342 -4.26 36.81 -24.71
C ILE A 342 -4.08 35.32 -25.06
N ASN A 343 -5.09 34.71 -25.69
CA ASN A 343 -5.06 33.32 -26.12
C ASN A 343 -4.24 33.08 -27.40
N ASP A 344 -3.77 34.16 -28.06
CA ASP A 344 -2.96 34.10 -29.28
C ASP A 344 -1.44 34.02 -29.02
N ILE A 345 -1.00 34.19 -27.77
CA ILE A 345 0.43 34.23 -27.41
C ILE A 345 0.87 32.94 -26.71
N VAL A 346 2.11 32.55 -26.97
CA VAL A 346 2.79 31.42 -26.32
C VAL A 346 3.45 31.89 -25.03
N GLY A 347 3.35 31.08 -23.99
CA GLY A 347 3.97 31.28 -22.68
C GLY A 347 3.52 30.21 -21.68
N ASP A 348 4.16 30.17 -20.51
CA ASP A 348 3.76 29.27 -19.44
C ASP A 348 2.71 29.96 -18.55
N PHE A 349 1.43 29.73 -18.87
CA PHE A 349 0.27 30.19 -18.08
C PHE A 349 -0.19 29.14 -17.07
N THR A 350 0.66 28.15 -16.76
CA THR A 350 0.31 27.10 -15.81
C THR A 350 0.13 27.71 -14.42
N SER A 351 -1.04 27.51 -13.82
CA SER A 351 -1.34 27.89 -12.45
C SER A 351 -1.84 26.64 -11.72
N PRO A 352 -0.96 25.90 -11.02
CA PRO A 352 -1.42 24.78 -10.21
C PRO A 352 -2.24 25.29 -9.03
N ILE A 353 -3.26 24.54 -8.62
CA ILE A 353 -4.09 24.85 -7.46
C ILE A 353 -4.28 23.60 -6.60
N LEU A 354 -4.31 23.77 -5.28
CA LEU A 354 -4.54 22.65 -4.39
C LEU A 354 -6.03 22.35 -4.32
N VAL A 355 -6.40 21.07 -4.29
CA VAL A 355 -7.78 20.64 -4.08
C VAL A 355 -7.79 19.73 -2.87
N ARG A 356 -8.52 20.16 -1.84
CA ARG A 356 -8.75 19.33 -0.65
C ARG A 356 -9.72 18.22 -1.00
N ILE A 357 -9.33 16.99 -0.70
CA ILE A 357 -10.19 15.81 -0.83
C ILE A 357 -10.61 15.36 0.57
N ASP A 358 -11.91 15.14 0.71
CA ASP A 358 -12.54 14.59 1.91
C ASP A 358 -13.49 13.47 1.46
N ASN A 359 -13.02 12.23 1.53
CA ASN A 359 -13.66 11.10 0.88
C ASN A 359 -13.84 9.83 1.75
N PRO A 360 -14.36 9.92 2.98
CA PRO A 360 -14.65 8.72 3.76
C PRO A 360 -15.79 7.90 3.10
N PRO A 361 -15.69 6.55 3.04
CA PRO A 361 -16.67 5.69 2.40
C PRO A 361 -17.90 5.45 3.31
N THR A 362 -18.58 6.52 3.73
CA THR A 362 -19.68 6.47 4.73
C THR A 362 -21.03 6.96 4.21
N GLU A 363 -21.10 7.37 2.95
CA GLU A 363 -22.31 7.86 2.29
C GLU A 363 -22.25 7.48 0.80
N PRO A 364 -23.34 7.49 0.03
CA PRO A 364 -23.33 7.22 -1.41
C PRO A 364 -22.28 8.00 -2.22
N PHE A 365 -21.72 7.37 -3.25
CA PHE A 365 -20.70 7.97 -4.13
C PHE A 365 -21.15 9.30 -4.73
N GLU A 366 -22.42 9.41 -5.14
CA GLU A 366 -22.97 10.66 -5.67
C GLU A 366 -22.76 11.86 -4.73
N HIS A 367 -22.99 11.68 -3.43
CA HIS A 367 -22.82 12.73 -2.42
C HIS A 367 -21.35 13.08 -2.19
N ARG A 368 -20.47 12.07 -2.18
CA ARG A 368 -19.03 12.28 -2.08
C ARG A 368 -18.49 13.04 -3.28
N ALA A 369 -18.90 12.67 -4.49
CA ALA A 369 -18.52 13.32 -5.73
C ALA A 369 -19.02 14.78 -5.81
N ASP A 370 -20.26 15.05 -5.37
CA ASP A 370 -20.80 16.40 -5.25
C ASP A 370 -19.99 17.25 -4.24
N ARG A 371 -19.63 16.70 -3.08
CA ARG A 371 -18.75 17.39 -2.12
C ARG A 371 -17.40 17.73 -2.72
N ILE A 372 -16.75 16.77 -3.39
CA ILE A 372 -15.45 16.98 -4.05
C ILE A 372 -15.58 18.07 -5.12
N GLN A 373 -16.64 18.06 -5.92
CA GLN A 373 -16.85 19.10 -6.94
C GLN A 373 -17.10 20.49 -6.32
N LYS A 374 -17.91 20.58 -5.26
CA LYS A 374 -18.14 21.85 -4.56
C LYS A 374 -16.84 22.40 -3.99
N GLN A 375 -16.03 21.54 -3.38
CA GLN A 375 -14.71 21.92 -2.87
C GLN A 375 -13.78 22.37 -3.99
N LEU A 376 -13.76 21.63 -5.10
CA LEU A 376 -13.04 22.02 -6.31
C LEU A 376 -13.46 23.43 -6.78
N TRP A 377 -14.76 23.71 -6.94
CA TRP A 377 -15.23 25.02 -7.38
C TRP A 377 -14.88 26.15 -6.41
N GLU A 378 -15.00 25.90 -5.10
CA GLU A 378 -14.62 26.86 -4.07
C GLU A 378 -13.12 27.18 -4.17
N ASP A 379 -12.26 26.16 -4.28
CA ASP A 379 -10.83 26.32 -4.47
C ASP A 379 -10.53 27.09 -5.77
N LEU A 380 -11.18 26.73 -6.88
CA LEU A 380 -11.03 27.41 -8.18
C LEU A 380 -11.46 28.88 -8.16
N SER A 381 -12.44 29.26 -7.33
CA SER A 381 -12.86 30.66 -7.19
C SER A 381 -11.80 31.55 -6.50
N HIS A 382 -10.78 30.93 -5.90
CA HIS A 382 -9.65 31.56 -5.21
C HIS A 382 -8.31 31.26 -5.91
N ASN A 383 -8.32 31.19 -7.25
CA ASN A 383 -7.16 30.84 -8.09
C ASN A 383 -6.12 31.97 -8.29
N ALA A 384 -6.29 33.14 -7.67
CA ALA A 384 -5.31 34.23 -7.77
C ALA A 384 -3.95 33.91 -7.12
N ILE A 385 -3.89 32.84 -6.32
CA ILE A 385 -2.67 32.31 -5.71
C ILE A 385 -2.45 30.89 -6.19
N SER A 386 -1.25 30.61 -6.68
CA SER A 386 -0.85 29.27 -7.11
C SER A 386 -0.52 28.36 -5.93
N ALA A 387 -0.66 27.05 -6.14
CA ALA A 387 -0.24 26.00 -5.21
C ALA A 387 1.23 26.16 -4.78
N VAL A 388 2.11 26.64 -5.68
CA VAL A 388 3.53 26.88 -5.36
C VAL A 388 3.67 27.91 -4.23
N GLU A 389 2.91 29.00 -4.30
CA GLU A 389 2.91 30.02 -3.26
C GLU A 389 2.29 29.51 -1.95
N VAL A 390 1.17 28.77 -2.02
CA VAL A 390 0.55 28.13 -0.84
C VAL A 390 1.53 27.19 -0.14
N LEU A 391 2.24 26.33 -0.89
CA LEU A 391 3.20 25.37 -0.34
C LEU A 391 4.46 26.05 0.21
N ARG A 392 4.91 27.15 -0.40
CA ARG A 392 6.01 27.97 0.10
C ARG A 392 5.66 28.58 1.46
N GLU A 393 4.45 29.13 1.60
CA GLU A 393 3.95 29.66 2.87
C GLU A 393 3.76 28.55 3.92
N LEU A 394 3.21 27.39 3.54
CA LEU A 394 3.08 26.24 4.43
C LEU A 394 4.43 25.78 4.99
N THR A 395 5.44 25.65 4.11
CA THR A 395 6.81 25.29 4.49
C THR A 395 7.41 26.32 5.45
N ARG A 396 7.17 27.61 5.21
CA ARG A 396 7.62 28.71 6.09
C ARG A 396 6.99 28.61 7.49
N ARG A 397 5.70 28.32 7.58
CA ARG A 397 4.99 28.18 8.88
C ARG A 397 5.43 26.95 9.67
N ARG A 398 5.76 25.86 8.97
CA ARG A 398 6.23 24.60 9.58
C ARG A 398 7.73 24.59 9.91
N GLY A 399 8.42 25.73 9.86
CA GLY A 399 9.82 25.83 10.30
C GLY A 399 10.84 25.26 9.31
N GLY A 400 10.47 25.07 8.04
CA GLY A 400 11.38 24.61 6.98
C GLY A 400 11.20 23.17 6.52
N ASP A 401 10.32 22.39 7.16
CA ASP A 401 9.95 21.06 6.67
C ASP A 401 9.14 21.18 5.37
N ARG A 402 9.82 20.89 4.26
CA ARG A 402 9.28 21.07 2.92
C ARG A 402 8.13 20.10 2.68
N THR A 403 6.94 20.64 2.45
CA THR A 403 5.75 19.85 2.10
C THR A 403 5.56 19.88 0.58
N THR A 404 5.45 18.71 -0.04
CA THR A 404 5.19 18.55 -1.47
C THR A 404 3.80 17.97 -1.71
N MET A 405 3.21 18.27 -2.86
CA MET A 405 1.95 17.67 -3.33
C MET A 405 2.20 16.96 -4.67
N PRO A 406 2.85 15.78 -4.64
CA PRO A 406 3.41 15.11 -5.81
C PRO A 406 2.40 14.28 -6.63
N VAL A 407 1.11 14.35 -6.28
CA VAL A 407 0.01 13.74 -7.04
C VAL A 407 -0.75 14.85 -7.74
N VAL A 408 -0.72 14.82 -9.08
CA VAL A 408 -1.28 15.84 -9.94
C VAL A 408 -2.48 15.29 -10.71
N PHE A 409 -3.51 16.13 -10.88
CA PHE A 409 -4.60 15.92 -11.81
C PHE A 409 -4.62 17.06 -12.84
N THR A 410 -4.63 16.73 -14.13
CA THR A 410 -4.57 17.67 -15.23
C THR A 410 -5.74 17.38 -16.19
N SER A 411 -6.73 18.26 -16.21
CA SER A 411 -7.89 18.13 -17.09
C SER A 411 -7.80 19.03 -18.33
N MET A 412 -7.86 18.41 -19.50
CA MET A 412 -7.88 19.09 -20.81
C MET A 412 -9.17 18.81 -21.59
N LEU A 413 -10.25 18.38 -20.93
CA LEU A 413 -11.51 17.99 -21.61
C LEU A 413 -12.18 19.15 -22.37
N GLY A 414 -11.98 20.40 -21.97
CA GLY A 414 -12.50 21.59 -22.65
C GLY A 414 -11.69 22.06 -23.86
N PHE A 415 -10.55 21.42 -24.15
CA PHE A 415 -9.73 21.77 -25.32
C PHE A 415 -10.29 21.24 -26.64
N ALA A 416 -11.12 20.18 -26.58
CA ALA A 416 -11.69 19.56 -27.77
C ALA A 416 -12.80 20.40 -28.41
N SER A 417 -13.64 21.09 -27.64
CA SER A 417 -14.61 22.06 -28.18
C SER A 417 -13.91 23.25 -28.86
N LEU A 418 -12.68 23.57 -28.44
CA LEU A 418 -11.82 24.56 -29.08
C LEU A 418 -11.03 24.00 -30.28
N LYS A 419 -11.16 22.69 -30.61
CA LYS A 419 -10.68 22.12 -31.89
C LYS A 419 -11.70 22.28 -33.01
N GLU A 420 -13.01 22.22 -32.70
CA GLU A 420 -14.09 22.25 -33.69
C GLU A 420 -14.16 23.58 -34.48
N ASP A 421 -13.69 24.69 -33.90
CA ASP A 421 -13.68 25.99 -34.57
C ASP A 421 -12.46 26.25 -35.49
N PHE A 422 -11.43 25.38 -35.51
CA PHE A 422 -10.09 25.83 -35.94
C PHE A 422 -9.24 24.88 -36.79
N LEU A 423 -9.55 23.58 -36.87
CA LEU A 423 -9.06 22.65 -37.90
C LEU A 423 -10.26 22.26 -38.79
N GLU A 424 -10.06 21.76 -40.02
CA GLU A 424 -11.19 21.13 -40.74
C GLU A 424 -11.84 20.10 -39.79
N GLU A 425 -13.16 20.16 -39.60
CA GLU A 425 -13.90 19.45 -38.54
C GLU A 425 -13.40 18.01 -38.36
N GLY A 426 -12.84 17.70 -37.17
CA GLY A 426 -12.45 16.35 -36.77
C GLY A 426 -11.00 15.93 -37.01
N MET A 427 -10.12 16.81 -37.52
CA MET A 427 -8.69 16.46 -37.72
C MET A 427 -7.87 16.50 -36.41
N SER A 428 -7.18 15.40 -36.10
CA SER A 428 -6.18 15.24 -35.05
C SER A 428 -4.76 15.56 -35.57
N PRO A 429 -3.78 15.95 -34.72
CA PRO A 429 -2.37 15.99 -35.11
C PRO A 429 -1.88 14.74 -35.84
N SER A 430 -2.44 13.57 -35.47
CA SER A 430 -2.13 12.30 -36.12
C SER A 430 -2.54 12.24 -37.59
N ASP A 431 -3.59 12.98 -37.96
CA ASP A 431 -4.18 12.94 -39.30
C ASP A 431 -3.37 13.75 -40.33
N TRP A 432 -2.48 14.67 -39.88
CA TRP A 432 -1.66 15.50 -40.78
C TRP A 432 -0.14 15.40 -40.57
N LEU A 433 0.32 15.18 -39.33
CA LEU A 433 1.75 15.08 -39.02
C LEU A 433 2.24 13.63 -39.19
N GLY A 434 1.48 12.66 -38.70
CA GLY A 434 1.83 11.24 -38.75
C GLY A 434 1.38 10.46 -37.51
N GLU A 435 1.75 9.20 -37.41
CA GLU A 435 1.35 8.34 -36.30
C GLU A 435 2.20 8.60 -35.05
N THR A 436 1.57 8.93 -33.91
CA THR A 436 2.27 9.07 -32.63
C THR A 436 2.75 7.70 -32.15
N VAL A 437 4.06 7.56 -31.95
CA VAL A 437 4.69 6.27 -31.59
C VAL A 437 4.92 6.15 -30.09
N TYR A 438 5.24 7.25 -29.44
CA TYR A 438 5.52 7.29 -28.01
C TYR A 438 5.36 8.72 -27.51
N GLY A 439 4.99 8.87 -26.24
CA GLY A 439 5.07 10.14 -25.54
C GLY A 439 5.20 9.92 -24.04
N ILE A 440 5.85 10.86 -23.38
CA ILE A 440 5.94 10.95 -21.93
C ILE A 440 5.99 12.42 -21.56
N SER A 441 5.33 12.78 -20.47
CA SER A 441 5.53 14.07 -19.82
C SER A 441 6.18 13.83 -18.47
N GLN A 442 7.03 14.78 -18.09
CA GLN A 442 7.70 14.75 -16.80
C GLN A 442 7.46 16.09 -16.14
N THR A 443 7.13 16.04 -14.86
CA THR A 443 6.97 17.22 -14.02
C THR A 443 7.88 17.05 -12.83
N SER A 444 8.76 18.01 -12.61
CA SER A 444 9.66 17.97 -11.47
C SER A 444 8.88 17.90 -10.16
N GLN A 445 9.33 17.09 -9.19
CA GLN A 445 8.69 16.93 -7.87
C GLN A 445 7.27 16.33 -7.88
N VAL A 446 6.87 15.72 -9.00
CA VAL A 446 5.63 14.97 -9.16
C VAL A 446 6.01 13.52 -9.40
N PHE A 447 5.36 12.59 -8.71
CA PHE A 447 5.58 11.16 -8.93
C PHE A 447 4.41 10.46 -9.61
N LEU A 448 3.24 11.11 -9.69
CA LEU A 448 2.05 10.62 -10.38
C LEU A 448 1.31 11.83 -10.97
N ASP A 449 1.32 11.94 -12.30
CA ASP A 449 0.55 12.95 -13.03
C ASP A 449 -0.58 12.29 -13.81
N TYR A 450 -1.82 12.52 -13.35
CA TYR A 450 -3.03 12.03 -13.99
C TYR A 450 -3.57 13.04 -15.01
N GLN A 451 -3.49 12.71 -16.30
CA GLN A 451 -3.93 13.58 -17.39
C GLN A 451 -5.13 13.02 -18.14
N VAL A 452 -6.08 13.89 -18.52
CA VAL A 452 -7.27 13.53 -19.31
C VAL A 452 -7.53 14.50 -20.45
N PHE A 453 -7.92 13.95 -21.60
CA PHE A 453 -8.31 14.74 -22.78
C PHE A 453 -9.26 13.94 -23.68
N GLU A 454 -10.02 14.65 -24.52
CA GLU A 454 -10.87 14.01 -25.52
C GLU A 454 -10.17 13.95 -26.89
N ASN A 455 -10.32 12.82 -27.57
CA ASN A 455 -9.88 12.64 -28.95
C ASN A 455 -10.95 11.88 -29.74
N LYS A 456 -11.49 12.49 -30.80
CA LYS A 456 -12.56 11.90 -31.63
C LYS A 456 -13.76 11.38 -30.79
N SER A 457 -14.13 12.14 -29.74
CA SER A 457 -15.16 11.81 -28.73
C SER A 457 -14.83 10.71 -27.73
N ASP A 458 -13.70 10.01 -27.89
CA ASP A 458 -13.20 9.08 -26.87
C ASP A 458 -12.51 9.86 -25.74
N LEU A 459 -12.62 9.35 -24.51
CA LEU A 459 -11.85 9.86 -23.38
C LEU A 459 -10.52 9.12 -23.32
N ILE A 460 -9.42 9.83 -23.50
CA ILE A 460 -8.08 9.30 -23.24
C ILE A 460 -7.63 9.77 -21.87
N PHE A 461 -7.14 8.83 -21.07
CA PHE A 461 -6.69 9.09 -19.72
C PHE A 461 -5.39 8.33 -19.45
N ARG A 462 -4.41 9.01 -18.86
CA ARG A 462 -3.06 8.46 -18.68
C ARG A 462 -2.39 8.95 -17.41
N TRP A 463 -1.56 8.10 -16.83
CA TRP A 463 -0.73 8.39 -15.67
C TRP A 463 0.74 8.33 -16.07
N ASP A 464 1.46 9.43 -15.88
CA ASP A 464 2.91 9.46 -15.97
C ASP A 464 3.49 9.40 -14.56
N CYS A 465 4.15 8.30 -14.22
CA CYS A 465 4.60 8.02 -12.86
C CYS A 465 6.08 7.67 -12.79
N ILE A 466 6.70 7.93 -11.64
CA ILE A 466 8.04 7.42 -11.30
C ILE A 466 7.88 5.99 -10.80
N ASP A 467 7.95 5.00 -11.70
CA ASP A 467 7.66 3.58 -11.42
C ASP A 467 8.52 3.04 -10.26
N ASP A 468 9.82 3.34 -10.27
CA ASP A 468 10.81 2.87 -9.29
C ASP A 468 10.57 3.38 -7.85
N LEU A 469 9.65 4.33 -7.65
CA LEU A 469 9.27 4.81 -6.32
C LEU A 469 8.31 3.85 -5.61
N PHE A 470 7.52 3.11 -6.38
CA PHE A 470 6.43 2.29 -5.88
C PHE A 470 6.82 0.80 -5.81
N PRO A 471 6.20 0.03 -4.91
CA PRO A 471 6.33 -1.42 -4.93
C PRO A 471 5.87 -2.00 -6.28
N PRO A 472 6.52 -3.08 -6.77
CA PRO A 472 6.15 -3.71 -8.02
C PRO A 472 4.67 -4.06 -8.10
N GLY A 473 4.03 -3.74 -9.22
CA GLY A 473 2.61 -4.01 -9.49
C GLY A 473 1.62 -3.03 -8.86
N LEU A 474 2.06 -2.15 -7.94
CA LEU A 474 1.15 -1.22 -7.26
C LEU A 474 0.46 -0.26 -8.26
N LEU A 475 1.21 0.37 -9.15
CA LEU A 475 0.65 1.29 -10.13
C LEU A 475 -0.28 0.58 -11.14
N ASP A 476 0.02 -0.68 -11.47
CA ASP A 476 -0.86 -1.51 -12.31
C ASP A 476 -2.20 -1.77 -11.61
N ASP A 477 -2.18 -2.07 -10.30
CA ASP A 477 -3.38 -2.27 -9.49
C ASP A 477 -4.24 -0.99 -9.40
N LEU A 478 -3.64 0.15 -9.06
CA LEU A 478 -4.36 1.43 -8.98
C LEU A 478 -4.95 1.82 -10.34
N PHE A 479 -4.17 1.71 -11.42
CA PHE A 479 -4.63 2.10 -12.76
C PHE A 479 -5.74 1.16 -13.26
N GLY A 480 -5.59 -0.14 -13.03
CA GLY A 480 -6.62 -1.14 -13.34
C GLY A 480 -7.91 -0.91 -12.55
N ALA A 481 -7.80 -0.58 -11.26
CA ALA A 481 -8.95 -0.20 -10.44
C ALA A 481 -9.65 1.05 -10.99
N TYR A 482 -8.89 2.07 -11.38
CA TYR A 482 -9.44 3.28 -11.98
C TYR A 482 -10.23 2.99 -13.27
N CYS A 483 -9.66 2.18 -14.17
CA CYS A 483 -10.35 1.76 -15.40
C CYS A 483 -11.69 1.07 -15.09
N ARG A 484 -11.69 0.09 -14.19
CA ARG A 484 -12.90 -0.64 -13.78
C ARG A 484 -13.93 0.29 -13.14
N LEU A 485 -13.50 1.26 -12.33
CA LEU A 485 -14.40 2.20 -11.68
C LEU A 485 -15.12 3.07 -12.71
N LEU A 486 -14.42 3.59 -13.71
CA LEU A 486 -15.03 4.40 -14.75
C LEU A 486 -16.07 3.64 -15.56
N GLU A 487 -15.78 2.39 -15.93
CA GLU A 487 -16.73 1.51 -16.62
C GLU A 487 -17.95 1.20 -15.73
N LEU A 488 -17.71 0.88 -14.45
CA LEU A 488 -18.78 0.60 -13.48
C LEU A 488 -19.71 1.80 -13.31
N LEU A 489 -19.17 3.01 -13.15
CA LEU A 489 -19.95 4.23 -13.02
C LEU A 489 -20.73 4.57 -14.30
N ALA A 490 -20.23 4.17 -15.47
CA ALA A 490 -20.89 4.37 -16.76
C ALA A 490 -22.03 3.36 -17.02
N ASP A 491 -21.92 2.13 -16.50
CA ASP A 491 -22.81 1.03 -16.86
C ASP A 491 -23.80 0.64 -15.75
N ASP A 492 -23.45 0.74 -14.47
CA ASP A 492 -24.31 0.36 -13.33
C ASP A 492 -24.87 1.61 -12.61
N GLU A 493 -26.19 1.81 -12.63
CA GLU A 493 -26.82 2.92 -11.90
C GLU A 493 -26.69 2.75 -10.38
N GLY A 494 -26.75 1.51 -9.89
CA GLY A 494 -26.58 1.20 -8.47
C GLY A 494 -25.17 1.49 -7.96
N ALA A 495 -24.18 1.66 -8.84
CA ALA A 495 -22.83 2.07 -8.45
C ALA A 495 -22.79 3.44 -7.77
N TRP A 496 -23.67 4.36 -8.17
CA TRP A 496 -23.72 5.72 -7.63
C TRP A 496 -24.27 5.78 -6.20
N GLU A 497 -25.05 4.77 -5.83
CA GLU A 497 -25.63 4.61 -4.49
C GLU A 497 -24.69 3.89 -3.51
N ARG A 498 -23.53 3.40 -3.97
CA ARG A 498 -22.59 2.64 -3.13
C ARG A 498 -21.82 3.55 -2.19
N GLU A 499 -21.70 3.12 -0.93
CA GLU A 499 -20.85 3.76 0.08
C GLU A 499 -19.36 3.47 -0.13
N SER A 500 -19.04 2.29 -0.66
CA SER A 500 -17.67 1.83 -0.88
C SER A 500 -17.53 1.07 -2.20
N PHE A 501 -16.36 1.23 -2.83
CA PHE A 501 -15.94 0.44 -4.00
C PHE A 501 -14.83 -0.57 -3.66
N HIS A 502 -14.57 -0.79 -2.37
CA HIS A 502 -13.49 -1.64 -1.89
C HIS A 502 -13.50 -3.04 -2.54
N ASP A 503 -14.60 -3.79 -2.40
CA ASP A 503 -14.73 -5.13 -2.99
C ASP A 503 -14.60 -5.18 -4.52
N PRO A 504 -15.34 -4.38 -5.33
CA PRO A 504 -15.23 -4.46 -6.78
C PRO A 504 -13.86 -4.01 -7.29
N LEU A 505 -13.17 -3.10 -6.59
CA LEU A 505 -11.86 -2.63 -7.00
C LEU A 505 -10.72 -3.57 -6.60
N LEU A 506 -10.89 -4.34 -5.52
CA LEU A 506 -9.93 -5.33 -5.06
C LEU A 506 -10.28 -6.77 -5.43
N ALA A 507 -11.28 -6.99 -6.28
CA ALA A 507 -11.83 -8.31 -6.60
C ALA A 507 -10.75 -9.38 -6.93
N GLU A 508 -9.75 -9.02 -7.73
CA GLU A 508 -8.65 -9.94 -8.08
C GLU A 508 -7.77 -10.27 -6.87
N GLN A 509 -7.40 -9.27 -6.06
CA GLN A 509 -6.62 -9.46 -4.85
C GLN A 509 -7.38 -10.29 -3.81
N LEU A 510 -8.69 -10.04 -3.66
CA LEU A 510 -9.57 -10.78 -2.78
C LEU A 510 -9.72 -12.25 -3.22
N ALA A 511 -9.81 -12.50 -4.53
CA ALA A 511 -9.82 -13.86 -5.06
C ALA A 511 -8.51 -14.61 -4.77
N GLN A 512 -7.36 -13.95 -4.94
CA GLN A 512 -6.05 -14.53 -4.58
C GLN A 512 -5.96 -14.83 -3.09
N ARG A 513 -6.47 -13.94 -2.23
CA ARG A 513 -6.53 -14.16 -0.78
C ARG A 513 -7.44 -15.33 -0.42
N ALA A 514 -8.59 -15.45 -1.07
CA ALA A 514 -9.48 -16.58 -0.87
C ALA A 514 -8.77 -17.90 -1.21
N ILE A 515 -7.99 -17.96 -2.28
CA ILE A 515 -7.17 -19.13 -2.64
C ILE A 515 -6.10 -19.41 -1.58
N VAL A 516 -5.42 -18.37 -1.07
CA VAL A 516 -4.40 -18.53 -0.02
C VAL A 516 -5.02 -18.99 1.31
N ASN A 517 -6.23 -18.55 1.62
CA ASN A 517 -6.99 -18.90 2.83
C ASN A 517 -7.85 -20.16 2.67
N ASP A 518 -7.86 -20.81 1.49
CA ASP A 518 -8.49 -22.11 1.28
C ASP A 518 -7.60 -23.21 1.86
N THR A 519 -7.60 -23.29 3.19
CA THR A 519 -6.70 -24.16 3.96
C THR A 519 -7.40 -25.36 4.59
N ASP A 520 -8.67 -25.60 4.24
CA ASP A 520 -9.49 -26.68 4.81
C ASP A 520 -8.79 -28.04 4.68
N ALA A 521 -8.69 -28.75 5.80
CA ALA A 521 -8.04 -30.05 5.90
C ALA A 521 -8.75 -30.95 6.93
N PRO A 522 -8.62 -32.29 6.82
CA PRO A 522 -9.24 -33.20 7.77
C PRO A 522 -8.86 -32.91 9.23
N VAL A 523 -9.87 -32.71 10.07
CA VAL A 523 -9.72 -32.43 11.50
C VAL A 523 -9.69 -33.74 12.29
N SER A 524 -8.69 -33.90 13.15
CA SER A 524 -8.59 -35.08 14.03
C SER A 524 -9.49 -34.94 15.25
N PRO A 525 -10.24 -35.99 15.65
CA PRO A 525 -11.00 -36.00 16.90
C PRO A 525 -10.15 -36.42 18.11
N LYS A 526 -8.85 -36.67 17.92
CA LYS A 526 -7.95 -37.15 18.99
C LYS A 526 -7.46 -36.01 19.88
N LEU A 527 -7.11 -36.36 21.12
CA LEU A 527 -6.48 -35.47 22.08
C LEU A 527 -4.96 -35.45 21.89
N LEU A 528 -4.35 -34.39 22.40
CA LEU A 528 -2.93 -34.09 22.20
C LEU A 528 -1.99 -35.23 22.66
N HIS A 529 -2.31 -35.88 23.77
CA HIS A 529 -1.50 -36.98 24.33
C HIS A 529 -1.75 -38.33 23.65
N GLU A 530 -2.84 -38.51 22.89
CA GLU A 530 -3.18 -39.80 22.28
C GLU A 530 -2.20 -40.19 21.16
N PHE A 531 -1.59 -39.21 20.47
CA PHE A 531 -0.56 -39.50 19.47
C PHE A 531 0.74 -40.03 20.07
N PHE A 532 1.06 -39.61 21.31
CA PHE A 532 2.15 -40.22 22.07
C PHE A 532 1.79 -41.66 22.46
N LEU A 533 0.56 -41.92 22.90
CA LEU A 533 0.10 -43.28 23.23
C LEU A 533 0.26 -44.23 22.04
N GLU A 534 -0.15 -43.80 20.84
CA GLU A 534 -0.03 -44.60 19.61
C GLU A 534 1.43 -44.88 19.23
N SER A 535 2.31 -43.89 19.42
CA SER A 535 3.74 -44.06 19.18
C SER A 535 4.36 -45.02 20.20
N ALA A 536 3.96 -44.93 21.47
CA ALA A 536 4.43 -45.80 22.54
C ALA A 536 3.95 -47.25 22.38
N GLU A 537 2.73 -47.45 21.87
CA GLU A 537 2.22 -48.78 21.53
C GLU A 537 2.96 -49.38 20.32
N ARG A 538 3.31 -48.55 19.33
CA ARG A 538 3.98 -49.02 18.11
C ARG A 538 5.44 -49.38 18.35
N ASN A 539 6.16 -48.59 19.16
CA ASN A 539 7.60 -48.77 19.38
C ASN A 539 8.00 -48.43 20.83
N PRO A 540 7.66 -49.28 21.82
CA PRO A 540 7.88 -48.98 23.23
C PRO A 540 9.36 -48.90 23.61
N ASP A 541 10.25 -49.61 22.91
CA ASP A 541 11.68 -49.68 23.23
C ASP A 541 12.51 -48.54 22.62
N ALA A 542 11.90 -47.68 21.78
CA ALA A 542 12.59 -46.53 21.20
C ALA A 542 12.81 -45.42 22.24
N PRO A 543 13.94 -44.67 22.16
CA PRO A 543 14.18 -43.53 23.04
C PRO A 543 13.15 -42.43 22.78
N ALA A 544 12.50 -41.95 23.85
CA ALA A 544 11.54 -40.85 23.80
C ALA A 544 12.13 -39.57 24.41
N VAL A 545 12.81 -39.69 25.56
CA VAL A 545 13.38 -38.55 26.28
C VAL A 545 14.83 -38.85 26.63
N ILE A 546 15.74 -38.00 26.18
CA ILE A 546 17.16 -38.05 26.45
C ILE A 546 17.47 -36.78 27.26
N ALA A 547 17.65 -36.94 28.57
CA ALA A 547 18.00 -35.88 29.51
C ALA A 547 19.35 -36.22 30.18
N ASP A 548 19.90 -35.28 30.95
CA ASP A 548 21.16 -35.52 31.65
C ASP A 548 21.10 -36.78 32.54
N GLY A 549 22.12 -37.61 32.39
CA GLY A 549 22.28 -38.89 33.08
C GLY A 549 21.19 -39.95 32.82
N LYS A 550 20.20 -39.68 31.95
CA LYS A 550 19.01 -40.53 31.81
C LYS A 550 18.38 -40.51 30.42
N THR A 551 18.28 -41.69 29.80
CA THR A 551 17.45 -41.91 28.61
C THR A 551 16.26 -42.77 28.97
N LEU A 552 15.05 -42.29 28.68
CA LEU A 552 13.80 -43.03 28.84
C LEU A 552 13.25 -43.45 27.48
N THR A 553 12.80 -44.69 27.39
CA THR A 553 12.05 -45.19 26.23
C THR A 553 10.61 -44.72 26.24
N TYR A 554 9.92 -44.86 25.11
CA TYR A 554 8.49 -44.59 25.01
C TYR A 554 7.66 -45.40 26.02
N GLY A 555 8.01 -46.67 26.23
CA GLY A 555 7.36 -47.54 27.20
C GLY A 555 7.57 -47.09 28.64
N GLU A 556 8.78 -46.65 28.98
CA GLU A 556 9.11 -46.13 30.32
C GLU A 556 8.41 -44.79 30.60
N VAL A 557 8.43 -43.86 29.63
CA VAL A 557 7.69 -42.59 29.75
C VAL A 557 6.19 -42.86 29.90
N LEU A 558 5.64 -43.81 29.15
CA LEU A 558 4.22 -44.18 29.24
C LEU A 558 3.86 -44.74 30.63
N ASP A 559 4.68 -45.63 31.19
CA ASP A 559 4.46 -46.18 32.54
C ASP A 559 4.48 -45.08 33.61
N LEU A 560 5.49 -44.20 33.57
CA LEU A 560 5.62 -43.09 34.51
C LEU A 560 4.47 -42.07 34.36
N ALA A 561 4.05 -41.77 33.13
CA ALA A 561 2.92 -40.88 32.87
C ALA A 561 1.60 -41.48 33.35
N LYS A 562 1.37 -42.79 33.16
CA LYS A 562 0.20 -43.51 33.69
C LYS A 562 0.15 -43.49 35.21
N ARG A 563 1.29 -43.74 35.87
CA ARG A 563 1.39 -43.65 37.35
C ARG A 563 1.10 -42.24 37.86
N THR A 564 1.61 -41.23 37.15
CA THR A 564 1.31 -39.82 37.44
C THR A 564 -0.17 -39.53 37.27
N ALA A 565 -0.79 -40.03 36.20
CA ALA A 565 -2.23 -39.87 35.96
C ALA A 565 -3.08 -40.55 37.04
N HIS A 566 -2.74 -41.78 37.43
CA HIS A 566 -3.39 -42.49 38.54
C HIS A 566 -3.28 -41.69 39.85
N TRP A 567 -2.10 -41.16 40.14
CA TRP A 567 -1.89 -40.34 41.34
C TRP A 567 -2.83 -39.13 41.36
N LEU A 568 -2.92 -38.39 40.25
CA LEU A 568 -3.82 -37.24 40.11
C LEU A 568 -5.30 -37.63 40.23
N GLN A 569 -5.70 -38.76 39.65
CA GLN A 569 -7.08 -39.27 39.78
C GLN A 569 -7.41 -39.63 41.23
N ARG A 570 -6.45 -40.23 41.97
CA ARG A 570 -6.59 -40.54 43.40
C ARG A 570 -6.76 -39.29 44.26
N GLN A 571 -6.09 -38.19 43.91
CA GLN A 571 -6.30 -36.88 44.53
C GLN A 571 -7.60 -36.18 44.11
N GLY A 572 -8.43 -36.85 43.31
CA GLY A 572 -9.77 -36.43 43.00
C GLY A 572 -9.85 -35.43 41.85
N LEU A 573 -8.84 -35.33 40.97
CA LEU A 573 -8.86 -34.45 39.80
C LEU A 573 -10.17 -34.60 38.99
N GLN A 574 -10.65 -35.83 38.79
CA GLN A 574 -11.91 -36.13 38.07
C GLN A 574 -13.18 -35.66 38.80
N ARG A 575 -13.13 -35.46 40.12
CA ARG A 575 -14.28 -35.02 40.95
C ARG A 575 -14.36 -33.50 41.05
N GLN A 576 -13.30 -32.79 40.64
CA GLN A 576 -13.28 -31.34 40.58
C GLN A 576 -14.07 -30.92 39.33
N LYS A 577 -15.35 -30.60 39.51
CA LYS A 577 -16.06 -29.79 38.50
C LYS A 577 -15.44 -28.40 38.50
N PRO A 578 -15.20 -27.76 37.34
CA PRO A 578 -14.79 -26.36 37.31
C PRO A 578 -15.79 -25.54 38.13
N GLN A 579 -15.33 -25.01 39.27
CA GLN A 579 -16.15 -24.20 40.16
C GLN A 579 -16.09 -22.76 39.65
N HIS A 580 -16.81 -22.38 38.58
CA HIS A 580 -17.45 -21.06 38.45
C HIS A 580 -18.18 -20.76 37.13
N HIS A 581 -19.06 -19.76 37.23
CA HIS A 581 -20.05 -19.24 36.28
C HIS A 581 -19.52 -18.11 35.36
N GLY A 582 -18.21 -18.08 35.08
CA GLY A 582 -17.57 -17.00 34.29
C GLY A 582 -16.60 -17.47 33.21
N ALA A 583 -16.32 -18.77 33.11
CA ALA A 583 -15.63 -19.31 31.94
C ALA A 583 -16.63 -19.44 30.78
N ALA A 584 -16.18 -19.17 29.55
CA ALA A 584 -17.02 -19.27 28.36
C ALA A 584 -17.76 -20.62 28.30
N PRO A 585 -19.01 -20.67 27.81
CA PRO A 585 -19.74 -21.93 27.63
C PRO A 585 -18.89 -22.97 26.88
N GLY A 586 -18.77 -24.18 27.44
CA GLY A 586 -17.97 -25.25 26.82
C GLY A 586 -16.48 -25.26 27.19
N THR A 587 -16.09 -24.62 28.30
CA THR A 587 -14.74 -24.76 28.89
C THR A 587 -14.79 -25.79 30.01
N SER A 588 -14.12 -26.93 29.83
CA SER A 588 -14.00 -27.98 30.84
C SER A 588 -12.53 -28.45 30.92
N GLY A 589 -12.08 -28.72 32.14
CA GLY A 589 -10.68 -29.07 32.45
C GLY A 589 -10.19 -28.38 33.71
N THR A 590 -9.82 -29.16 34.73
CA THR A 590 -9.22 -28.65 35.96
C THR A 590 -7.73 -28.38 35.73
N LEU A 591 -7.26 -27.18 36.08
CA LEU A 591 -5.86 -26.80 35.94
C LEU A 591 -4.98 -27.49 36.99
N VAL A 592 -3.89 -28.11 36.55
CA VAL A 592 -2.84 -28.67 37.41
C VAL A 592 -1.55 -27.93 37.11
N ALA A 593 -0.95 -27.30 38.12
CA ALA A 593 0.27 -26.55 37.95
C ALA A 593 1.48 -27.48 37.74
N VAL A 594 2.41 -27.07 36.87
CA VAL A 594 3.70 -27.74 36.68
C VAL A 594 4.79 -26.72 37.01
N VAL A 595 5.46 -26.91 38.15
CA VAL A 595 6.49 -26.00 38.65
C VAL A 595 7.82 -26.76 38.70
N MET A 596 8.50 -26.79 37.57
CA MET A 596 9.70 -27.61 37.37
C MET A 596 10.65 -26.93 36.39
N GLU A 597 11.92 -27.30 36.49
CA GLU A 597 12.86 -27.10 35.39
C GLU A 597 12.61 -28.12 34.28
N LYS A 598 13.25 -27.91 33.13
CA LYS A 598 13.20 -28.84 32.01
C LYS A 598 13.91 -30.15 32.39
N GLY A 599 13.28 -31.27 32.06
CA GLY A 599 13.76 -32.60 32.40
C GLY A 599 12.72 -33.66 32.08
N TRP A 600 13.06 -34.93 32.30
CA TRP A 600 12.14 -36.04 32.03
C TRP A 600 10.90 -35.99 32.92
N GLU A 601 11.02 -35.48 34.15
CA GLU A 601 9.91 -35.33 35.09
C GLU A 601 8.83 -34.42 34.53
N GLN A 602 9.23 -33.35 33.86
CA GLN A 602 8.32 -32.36 33.27
C GLN A 602 7.50 -32.98 32.13
N ILE A 603 8.11 -33.83 31.31
CA ILE A 603 7.42 -34.53 30.20
C ILE A 603 6.38 -35.51 30.76
N VAL A 604 6.79 -36.32 31.74
CA VAL A 604 5.91 -37.27 32.43
C VAL A 604 4.75 -36.56 33.13
N ALA A 605 5.03 -35.43 33.79
CA ALA A 605 4.03 -34.60 34.46
C ALA A 605 2.94 -34.12 33.51
N VAL A 606 3.33 -33.51 32.40
CA VAL A 606 2.41 -32.98 31.40
C VAL A 606 1.57 -34.09 30.76
N LEU A 607 2.21 -35.21 30.35
CA LEU A 607 1.49 -36.36 29.80
C LEU A 607 0.51 -36.97 30.82
N GLY A 608 0.94 -37.11 32.07
CA GLY A 608 0.10 -37.64 33.15
C GLY A 608 -1.10 -36.76 33.48
N ILE A 609 -0.95 -35.43 33.47
CA ILE A 609 -2.06 -34.48 33.65
C ILE A 609 -3.12 -34.67 32.56
N LEU A 610 -2.70 -34.73 31.30
CA LEU A 610 -3.62 -34.89 30.17
C LEU A 610 -4.31 -36.26 30.19
N MET A 611 -3.58 -37.34 30.51
CA MET A 611 -4.17 -38.68 30.66
C MET A 611 -5.16 -38.76 31.83
N ALA A 612 -4.97 -37.94 32.88
CA ALA A 612 -5.90 -37.84 33.99
C ALA A 612 -7.15 -36.99 33.66
N GLY A 613 -7.18 -36.34 32.49
CA GLY A 613 -8.28 -35.49 32.01
C GLY A 613 -8.21 -34.05 32.50
N GLY A 614 -7.07 -33.60 33.02
CA GLY A 614 -6.82 -32.21 33.39
C GLY A 614 -6.08 -31.43 32.31
N ALA A 615 -5.91 -30.12 32.54
CA ALA A 615 -5.11 -29.23 31.71
C ALA A 615 -3.89 -28.77 32.50
N TYR A 616 -2.72 -28.68 31.85
CA TYR A 616 -1.51 -28.27 32.56
C TYR A 616 -1.34 -26.74 32.54
N LEU A 617 -0.84 -26.21 33.66
CA LEU A 617 -0.49 -24.80 33.85
C LEU A 617 1.00 -24.71 34.20
N PRO A 618 1.88 -24.46 33.22
CA PRO A 618 3.31 -24.40 33.47
C PRO A 618 3.69 -23.06 34.11
N ILE A 619 4.46 -23.12 35.20
CA ILE A 619 4.97 -21.95 35.92
C ILE A 619 6.46 -22.15 36.16
N ASP A 620 7.25 -21.16 35.76
CA ASP A 620 8.69 -21.20 35.98
C ASP A 620 9.01 -21.19 37.49
N ALA A 621 9.73 -22.22 37.93
CA ALA A 621 10.10 -22.43 39.32
C ALA A 621 11.00 -21.31 39.87
N HIS A 622 11.77 -20.66 38.99
CA HIS A 622 12.72 -19.60 39.33
C HIS A 622 12.10 -18.20 39.42
N LEU A 623 10.81 -18.07 39.13
CA LEU A 623 10.10 -16.82 39.36
C LEU A 623 10.13 -16.44 40.85
N PRO A 624 10.19 -15.14 41.19
CA PRO A 624 10.02 -14.68 42.55
C PRO A 624 8.76 -15.25 43.19
N ALA A 625 8.82 -15.60 44.48
CA ALA A 625 7.73 -16.29 45.18
C ALA A 625 6.38 -15.57 45.03
N ALA A 626 6.36 -14.25 45.20
CA ALA A 626 5.16 -13.43 45.00
C ALA A 626 4.54 -13.64 43.61
N ARG A 627 5.35 -13.69 42.56
CA ARG A 627 4.89 -13.87 41.19
C ARG A 627 4.40 -15.29 40.91
N ARG A 628 5.14 -16.30 41.37
CA ARG A 628 4.72 -17.70 41.26
C ARG A 628 3.38 -17.92 41.99
N ASN A 629 3.25 -17.38 43.20
CA ASN A 629 2.05 -17.51 44.02
C ASN A 629 0.85 -16.77 43.43
N GLU A 630 1.06 -15.61 42.81
CA GLU A 630 0.03 -14.90 42.05
C GLU A 630 -0.51 -15.76 40.91
N LEU A 631 0.36 -16.36 40.08
CA LEU A 631 -0.03 -17.22 38.96
C LEU A 631 -0.77 -18.49 39.41
N LEU A 632 -0.28 -19.14 40.47
CA LEU A 632 -0.94 -20.32 41.06
C LEU A 632 -2.35 -19.99 41.57
N THR A 633 -2.49 -18.82 42.20
CA THR A 633 -3.77 -18.35 42.75
C THR A 633 -4.75 -17.97 41.63
N ASP A 634 -4.28 -17.24 40.62
CA ASP A 634 -5.10 -16.79 39.50
C ASP A 634 -5.61 -17.97 38.65
N GLY A 635 -4.73 -18.95 38.42
CA GLY A 635 -5.05 -20.23 37.77
C GLY A 635 -5.89 -21.18 38.63
N GLU A 636 -6.26 -20.79 39.86
CA GLU A 636 -7.03 -21.60 40.81
C GLU A 636 -6.45 -23.01 41.03
N ALA A 637 -5.12 -23.13 40.95
CA ALA A 637 -4.44 -24.41 41.02
C ALA A 637 -4.55 -25.03 42.42
N ARG A 638 -5.17 -26.21 42.51
CA ARG A 638 -5.24 -27.00 43.77
C ARG A 638 -4.19 -28.09 43.87
N LEU A 639 -3.69 -28.52 42.72
CA LEU A 639 -2.65 -29.54 42.58
C LEU A 639 -1.48 -28.92 41.82
N ALA A 640 -0.26 -29.18 42.32
CA ALA A 640 0.98 -28.79 41.65
C ALA A 640 1.93 -29.98 41.58
N LEU A 641 2.40 -30.31 40.38
CA LEU A 641 3.50 -31.24 40.17
C LEU A 641 4.82 -30.47 40.26
N THR A 642 5.80 -30.99 41.01
CA THR A 642 7.12 -30.36 41.23
C THR A 642 8.27 -31.37 41.22
N GLN A 643 9.52 -30.88 41.17
CA GLN A 643 10.74 -31.68 41.36
C GLN A 643 11.23 -31.59 42.82
N PRO A 644 12.03 -32.57 43.31
CA PRO A 644 12.51 -32.60 44.70
C PRO A 644 13.20 -31.30 45.16
N LYS A 645 14.01 -30.70 44.29
CA LYS A 645 14.74 -29.46 44.60
C LYS A 645 13.83 -28.24 44.86
N PHE A 646 12.57 -28.31 44.44
CA PHE A 646 11.58 -27.23 44.58
C PHE A 646 10.52 -27.51 45.65
N GLU A 647 10.64 -28.61 46.38
CA GLU A 647 9.71 -28.97 47.47
C GLU A 647 9.75 -27.95 48.62
N THR A 648 10.87 -27.22 48.77
CA THR A 648 11.10 -26.20 49.80
C THR A 648 10.73 -24.77 49.36
N LEU A 649 10.26 -24.58 48.13
CA LEU A 649 9.77 -23.27 47.68
C LEU A 649 8.63 -22.77 48.59
N GLU A 650 8.40 -21.46 48.59
CA GLU A 650 7.20 -20.88 49.22
C GLU A 650 5.98 -21.15 48.32
N TRP A 651 4.90 -21.69 48.89
CA TRP A 651 3.68 -22.03 48.16
C TRP A 651 2.45 -21.38 48.81
N PRO A 652 1.39 -21.07 48.05
CA PRO A 652 0.10 -20.67 48.61
C PRO A 652 -0.51 -21.78 49.47
N ASP A 653 -1.29 -21.37 50.48
CA ASP A 653 -2.03 -22.29 51.33
C ASP A 653 -3.06 -23.10 50.52
N GLY A 654 -3.17 -24.40 50.82
CA GLY A 654 -4.18 -25.28 50.23
C GLY A 654 -3.80 -25.92 48.89
N ILE A 655 -2.61 -25.66 48.34
CA ILE A 655 -2.09 -26.37 47.17
C ILE A 655 -1.45 -27.69 47.60
N GLU A 656 -1.99 -28.80 47.13
CA GLU A 656 -1.37 -30.11 47.30
C GLU A 656 -0.26 -30.31 46.25
N ARG A 657 0.94 -30.63 46.75
CA ARG A 657 2.16 -30.68 45.96
C ARG A 657 2.58 -32.14 45.80
N LEU A 658 2.79 -32.54 44.55
CA LEU A 658 3.14 -33.91 44.19
C LEU A 658 4.52 -33.89 43.55
N THR A 659 5.51 -34.40 44.27
CA THR A 659 6.90 -34.41 43.82
C THR A 659 7.15 -35.61 42.89
N ILE A 660 7.48 -35.35 41.63
CA ILE A 660 7.76 -36.39 40.63
C ILE A 660 9.14 -36.99 40.88
N THR A 661 9.14 -38.26 41.31
CA THR A 661 10.32 -39.12 41.47
C THR A 661 9.91 -40.55 41.14
N GLU A 662 10.87 -41.39 40.75
CA GLU A 662 10.59 -42.82 40.55
C GLU A 662 10.06 -43.49 41.81
N GLU A 663 10.58 -43.13 42.99
CA GLU A 663 10.16 -43.71 44.26
C GLU A 663 8.70 -43.37 44.59
N ASN A 664 8.28 -42.13 44.36
CA ASN A 664 6.88 -41.73 44.58
C ASN A 664 5.95 -42.40 43.56
N LEU A 665 6.35 -42.45 42.28
CA LEU A 665 5.53 -43.06 41.23
C LEU A 665 5.45 -44.59 41.32
N ALA A 666 6.47 -45.25 41.88
CA ALA A 666 6.47 -46.69 42.11
C ALA A 666 5.33 -47.16 43.05
N ARG A 667 4.82 -46.26 43.90
CA ARG A 667 3.71 -46.52 44.84
C ARG A 667 2.32 -46.43 44.19
N GLU A 668 2.25 -45.94 42.96
CA GLU A 668 1.01 -45.71 42.22
C GLU A 668 0.81 -46.79 41.16
N GLU A 669 -0.43 -47.03 40.74
CA GLU A 669 -0.72 -48.01 39.70
C GLU A 669 -0.52 -47.42 38.30
N ALA A 670 -0.12 -48.26 37.33
CA ALA A 670 -0.07 -47.88 35.92
C ALA A 670 -1.44 -47.99 35.21
N SER A 671 -2.51 -48.28 35.95
CA SER A 671 -3.88 -48.38 35.43
C SER A 671 -4.60 -47.04 35.60
N VAL A 672 -5.01 -46.42 34.50
CA VAL A 672 -5.66 -45.09 34.49
C VAL A 672 -7.12 -45.25 34.11
N ALA A 673 -8.03 -44.67 34.91
CA ALA A 673 -9.45 -44.68 34.58
C ALA A 673 -9.72 -43.80 33.36
N LYS A 674 -10.58 -44.26 32.44
CA LYS A 674 -11.00 -43.47 31.27
C LYS A 674 -11.70 -42.18 31.71
N THR A 675 -11.36 -41.08 31.06
CA THR A 675 -11.99 -39.77 31.27
C THR A 675 -13.01 -39.49 30.16
N ALA A 676 -13.89 -38.51 30.38
CA ALA A 676 -14.83 -38.02 29.38
C ALA A 676 -14.28 -36.83 28.57
N THR A 677 -12.95 -36.64 28.58
CA THR A 677 -12.27 -35.49 27.95
C THR A 677 -12.43 -35.55 26.43
N GLY A 678 -12.81 -34.42 25.83
CA GLY A 678 -12.97 -34.25 24.38
C GLY A 678 -12.05 -33.19 23.77
N PRO A 679 -12.02 -33.05 22.42
CA PRO A 679 -11.13 -32.12 21.73
C PRO A 679 -11.34 -30.64 22.08
N GLU A 680 -12.53 -30.29 22.55
CA GLU A 680 -12.87 -28.93 23.00
C GLU A 680 -12.51 -28.67 24.46
N ASP A 681 -12.10 -29.67 25.23
CA ASP A 681 -11.63 -29.45 26.60
C ASP A 681 -10.23 -28.83 26.60
N LEU A 682 -9.90 -28.12 27.69
CA LEU A 682 -8.60 -27.48 27.84
C LEU A 682 -7.49 -28.52 27.84
N ALA A 683 -6.47 -28.29 27.00
CA ALA A 683 -5.20 -29.00 27.08
C ALA A 683 -4.25 -28.27 28.03
N TYR A 684 -4.20 -26.94 27.94
CA TYR A 684 -3.30 -26.12 28.74
C TYR A 684 -3.74 -24.66 28.82
N VAL A 685 -3.18 -23.97 29.81
CA VAL A 685 -3.25 -22.50 29.94
C VAL A 685 -1.84 -21.94 30.03
N LEU A 686 -1.49 -21.00 29.15
CA LEU A 686 -0.19 -20.33 29.15
C LEU A 686 -0.37 -18.86 29.53
N TYR A 687 0.35 -18.40 30.56
CA TYR A 687 0.34 -16.99 30.94
C TYR A 687 1.32 -16.18 30.10
N THR A 688 0.80 -15.12 29.48
CA THR A 688 1.61 -14.14 28.73
C THR A 688 1.70 -12.81 29.49
N SER A 689 2.72 -12.01 29.21
CA SER A 689 2.84 -10.64 29.77
C SER A 689 1.72 -9.76 29.20
N GLY A 690 0.74 -9.38 30.01
CA GLY A 690 -0.31 -8.46 29.59
C GLY A 690 0.21 -7.03 29.47
N SER A 691 -0.32 -6.26 28.52
CA SER A 691 -0.05 -4.84 28.33
C SER A 691 -0.31 -3.96 29.57
N THR A 692 -1.19 -4.43 30.47
CA THR A 692 -1.53 -3.77 31.75
C THR A 692 -0.57 -4.14 32.90
N GLY A 693 0.47 -4.95 32.63
CA GLY A 693 1.40 -5.48 33.63
C GLY A 693 0.89 -6.71 34.39
N ARG A 694 -0.42 -7.01 34.33
CA ARG A 694 -0.99 -8.27 34.84
C ARG A 694 -0.93 -9.36 33.76
N PRO A 695 -0.45 -10.57 34.09
CA PRO A 695 -0.34 -11.65 33.13
C PRO A 695 -1.73 -12.18 32.80
N LYS A 696 -1.92 -12.64 31.56
CA LYS A 696 -3.20 -13.17 31.06
C LYS A 696 -3.03 -14.63 30.69
N GLY A 697 -3.87 -15.51 31.22
CA GLY A 697 -3.83 -16.95 30.92
C GLY A 697 -4.55 -17.24 29.61
N VAL A 698 -3.86 -17.69 28.57
CA VAL A 698 -4.47 -18.02 27.28
C VAL A 698 -4.99 -19.45 27.32
N MET A 699 -6.28 -19.66 27.06
CA MET A 699 -6.96 -20.95 27.21
C MET A 699 -6.98 -21.76 25.91
N LEU A 700 -6.17 -22.82 25.83
CA LEU A 700 -6.05 -23.64 24.61
C LEU A 700 -6.78 -24.98 24.76
N PRO A 701 -7.75 -25.30 23.86
CA PRO A 701 -8.31 -26.64 23.79
C PRO A 701 -7.35 -27.61 23.12
N HIS A 702 -7.63 -28.91 23.19
CA HIS A 702 -6.85 -29.92 22.49
C HIS A 702 -6.84 -29.75 20.96
N ARG A 703 -7.97 -29.40 20.34
CA ARG A 703 -8.12 -29.40 18.88
C ARG A 703 -7.13 -28.49 18.14
N GLY A 704 -6.85 -27.31 18.68
CA GLY A 704 -6.04 -26.28 18.00
C GLY A 704 -4.59 -26.72 17.86
N PRO A 705 -3.89 -27.02 18.97
CA PRO A 705 -2.52 -27.53 18.93
C PRO A 705 -2.40 -28.84 18.15
N VAL A 706 -3.39 -29.74 18.23
CA VAL A 706 -3.41 -30.98 17.43
C VAL A 706 -3.42 -30.67 15.93
N ASN A 707 -4.24 -29.73 15.49
CA ASN A 707 -4.27 -29.32 14.08
C ASN A 707 -2.91 -28.77 13.62
N THR A 708 -2.35 -27.82 14.37
CA THR A 708 -1.04 -27.22 14.06
C THR A 708 0.06 -28.28 13.99
N ILE A 709 0.15 -29.15 14.99
CA ILE A 709 1.16 -30.20 15.06
C ILE A 709 1.07 -31.17 13.88
N LEU A 710 -0.14 -31.62 13.54
CA LEU A 710 -0.31 -32.57 12.45
C LEU A 710 0.03 -31.97 11.09
N ASP A 711 -0.32 -30.70 10.85
CA ASP A 711 0.06 -30.01 9.62
C ASP A 711 1.58 -29.85 9.53
N VAL A 712 2.22 -29.33 10.58
CA VAL A 712 3.67 -29.12 10.65
C VAL A 712 4.44 -30.44 10.45
N ASN A 713 4.04 -31.50 11.15
CA ASN A 713 4.69 -32.81 11.02
C ASN A 713 4.54 -33.39 9.61
N ARG A 714 3.37 -33.24 8.98
CA ARG A 714 3.15 -33.67 7.59
C ARG A 714 4.00 -32.86 6.62
N ARG A 715 4.00 -31.53 6.78
CA ARG A 715 4.66 -30.58 5.88
C ARG A 715 6.18 -30.76 5.89
N PHE A 716 6.77 -31.04 7.05
CA PHE A 716 8.21 -31.20 7.20
C PHE A 716 8.68 -32.65 7.35
N SER A 717 7.77 -33.60 7.10
CA SER A 717 8.03 -35.04 7.15
C SER A 717 8.73 -35.45 8.44
N VAL A 718 8.18 -35.06 9.59
CA VAL A 718 8.70 -35.44 10.90
C VAL A 718 8.29 -36.86 11.22
N THR A 719 9.25 -37.69 11.63
CA THR A 719 9.10 -39.15 11.78
C THR A 719 9.81 -39.67 13.02
N GLU A 720 9.71 -40.97 13.26
CA GLU A 720 10.41 -41.68 14.34
C GLU A 720 11.93 -41.62 14.27
N LYS A 721 12.48 -41.17 13.13
CA LYS A 721 13.93 -40.99 12.93
C LYS A 721 14.43 -39.65 13.47
N ASP A 722 13.51 -38.74 13.81
CA ASP A 722 13.86 -37.39 14.20
C ASP A 722 14.19 -37.25 15.68
N ARG A 723 15.11 -36.33 15.95
CA ARG A 723 15.54 -35.97 17.29
C ARG A 723 15.60 -34.46 17.39
N ALA A 724 14.81 -33.89 18.28
CA ALA A 724 14.74 -32.44 18.46
C ALA A 724 15.59 -31.99 19.66
N LEU A 725 16.36 -30.92 19.49
CA LEU A 725 16.94 -30.23 20.63
C LEU A 725 15.87 -29.34 21.28
N CYS A 726 15.39 -29.74 22.45
CA CYS A 726 14.25 -29.10 23.10
C CYS A 726 14.73 -27.92 23.95
N LEU A 727 14.77 -26.73 23.37
CA LEU A 727 15.21 -25.50 24.06
C LEU A 727 14.07 -24.71 24.71
N SER A 728 12.84 -24.85 24.21
CA SER A 728 11.72 -23.97 24.61
C SER A 728 11.27 -24.23 26.04
N ALA A 729 11.17 -23.18 26.87
CA ALA A 729 10.63 -23.33 28.22
C ALA A 729 9.14 -23.74 28.18
N LEU A 730 8.68 -24.56 29.13
CA LEU A 730 7.31 -25.11 29.11
C LEU A 730 6.22 -24.02 29.21
N ASN A 731 6.54 -22.87 29.79
CA ASN A 731 5.67 -21.69 29.85
C ASN A 731 5.67 -20.85 28.57
N PHE A 732 6.31 -21.33 27.50
CA PHE A 732 6.27 -20.76 26.16
C PHE A 732 5.66 -21.78 25.18
N ASP A 733 4.84 -21.31 24.25
CA ASP A 733 4.04 -22.17 23.36
C ASP A 733 4.86 -23.05 22.40
N LEU A 734 6.07 -22.65 22.01
CA LEU A 734 6.96 -23.50 21.20
C LEU A 734 7.28 -24.84 21.88
N SER A 735 7.25 -24.90 23.22
CA SER A 735 7.45 -26.14 23.95
C SER A 735 6.35 -27.17 23.70
N VAL A 736 5.15 -26.73 23.30
CA VAL A 736 4.05 -27.63 22.96
C VAL A 736 4.42 -28.44 21.72
N TYR A 737 5.05 -27.82 20.72
CA TYR A 737 5.56 -28.57 19.58
C TYR A 737 6.76 -29.45 19.94
N ASP A 738 7.70 -28.94 20.75
CA ASP A 738 8.85 -29.74 21.21
C ASP A 738 8.36 -31.06 21.82
N VAL A 739 7.41 -30.98 22.75
CA VAL A 739 6.91 -32.17 23.46
C VAL A 739 5.99 -33.00 22.57
N PHE A 740 4.88 -32.41 22.12
CA PHE A 740 3.81 -33.20 21.50
C PHE A 740 4.02 -33.42 20.01
N GLY A 741 4.67 -32.48 19.32
CA GLY A 741 4.94 -32.61 17.89
C GLY A 741 5.91 -33.73 17.58
N VAL A 742 7.06 -33.74 18.26
CA VAL A 742 8.10 -34.75 18.06
C VAL A 742 7.62 -36.11 18.57
N LEU A 743 7.09 -36.15 19.81
CA LEU A 743 6.68 -37.43 20.41
C LEU A 743 5.50 -38.09 19.69
N ALA A 744 4.62 -37.33 19.04
CA ALA A 744 3.50 -37.85 18.25
C ALA A 744 3.94 -38.71 17.06
N THR A 745 5.19 -38.56 16.60
CA THR A 745 5.71 -39.26 15.41
C THR A 745 6.61 -40.45 15.75
N GLY A 746 6.94 -40.67 17.02
CA GLY A 746 7.94 -41.66 17.45
C GLY A 746 9.36 -41.09 17.61
N GLY A 747 9.56 -39.78 17.44
CA GLY A 747 10.87 -39.14 17.56
C GLY A 747 11.33 -38.96 19.02
N ALA A 748 12.57 -38.49 19.23
CA ALA A 748 13.14 -38.32 20.57
C ALA A 748 13.39 -36.85 20.94
N LEU A 749 13.18 -36.51 22.20
CA LEU A 749 13.50 -35.21 22.80
C LEU A 749 14.92 -35.26 23.37
N VAL A 750 15.78 -34.35 22.95
CA VAL A 750 17.10 -34.12 23.55
C VAL A 750 17.00 -32.86 24.40
N ILE A 751 17.05 -33.02 25.72
CA ILE A 751 16.80 -31.96 26.70
C ILE A 751 18.13 -31.54 27.34
N PRO A 752 18.61 -30.32 27.10
CA PRO A 752 19.74 -29.78 27.85
C PRO A 752 19.42 -29.62 29.33
N GLU A 753 20.46 -29.66 30.16
CA GLU A 753 20.34 -29.24 31.56
C GLU A 753 19.87 -27.79 31.66
N HIS A 754 19.24 -27.43 32.76
CA HIS A 754 18.72 -26.08 32.96
C HIS A 754 19.80 -24.99 32.84
N GLU A 755 20.99 -25.22 33.41
CA GLU A 755 22.14 -24.31 33.30
C GLU A 755 22.64 -24.18 31.85
N GLY A 756 22.45 -25.22 31.03
CA GLY A 756 22.82 -25.29 29.62
C GLY A 756 21.75 -24.76 28.64
N LEU A 757 20.61 -24.24 29.11
CA LEU A 757 19.54 -23.72 28.23
C LEU A 757 19.94 -22.49 27.41
N ARG A 758 21.09 -21.87 27.69
CA ARG A 758 21.67 -20.74 26.95
C ARG A 758 23.16 -20.93 26.65
N ASP A 759 23.60 -22.18 26.53
CA ASP A 759 24.99 -22.52 26.25
C ASP A 759 25.15 -23.21 24.87
N PRO A 760 25.61 -22.47 23.84
CA PRO A 760 25.78 -23.04 22.50
C PRO A 760 26.88 -24.11 22.41
N ALA A 761 27.86 -24.13 23.31
CA ALA A 761 28.86 -25.20 23.35
C ALA A 761 28.21 -26.53 23.76
N HIS A 762 27.42 -26.48 24.84
CA HIS A 762 26.66 -27.63 25.32
C HIS A 762 25.62 -28.11 24.29
N TRP A 763 24.92 -27.19 23.61
CA TRP A 763 24.00 -27.57 22.52
C TRP A 763 24.71 -28.33 21.41
N ARG A 764 25.88 -27.85 20.98
CA ARG A 764 26.68 -28.51 19.94
C ARG A 764 27.06 -29.93 20.35
N GLU A 765 27.48 -30.14 21.59
CA GLU A 765 27.84 -31.46 22.14
C GLU A 765 26.65 -32.42 22.09
N LEU A 766 25.50 -32.01 22.63
CA LEU A 766 24.27 -32.80 22.58
C LEU A 766 23.82 -33.10 21.15
N MET A 767 23.92 -32.11 20.26
CA MET A 767 23.59 -32.29 18.84
C MET A 767 24.47 -33.34 18.17
N ALA A 768 25.77 -33.34 18.46
CA ALA A 768 26.71 -34.29 17.90
C ALA A 768 26.54 -35.70 18.50
N GLU A 769 26.41 -35.79 19.82
CA GLU A 769 26.26 -37.06 20.54
C GLU A 769 24.97 -37.78 20.16
N HIS A 770 23.85 -37.05 20.16
CA HIS A 770 22.54 -37.65 19.94
C HIS A 770 22.05 -37.54 18.50
N ARG A 771 22.84 -36.95 17.60
CA ARG A 771 22.50 -36.73 16.18
C ARG A 771 21.15 -36.02 16.02
N VAL A 772 21.06 -34.82 16.60
CA VAL A 772 19.87 -33.97 16.49
C VAL A 772 19.60 -33.66 15.02
N THR A 773 18.34 -33.85 14.60
CA THR A 773 17.88 -33.61 13.23
C THR A 773 17.03 -32.36 13.09
N LEU A 774 16.41 -31.91 14.19
CA LEU A 774 15.43 -30.84 14.20
C LEU A 774 15.79 -29.79 15.24
N TRP A 775 15.75 -28.53 14.81
CA TRP A 775 15.91 -27.35 15.66
C TRP A 775 14.62 -26.53 15.67
N ASN A 776 14.11 -26.20 16.86
CA ASN A 776 12.93 -25.35 17.03
C ASN A 776 13.20 -24.30 18.11
N SER A 777 13.30 -23.02 17.73
CA SER A 777 13.53 -21.93 18.71
C SER A 777 13.17 -20.55 18.17
N VAL A 778 13.36 -19.53 19.01
CA VAL A 778 13.48 -18.14 18.55
C VAL A 778 14.74 -17.91 17.72
N PRO A 779 14.75 -16.95 16.77
CA PRO A 779 15.91 -16.68 15.91
C PRO A 779 17.18 -16.38 16.70
N ALA A 780 17.06 -15.67 17.84
CA ALA A 780 18.18 -15.32 18.69
C ALA A 780 18.97 -16.53 19.22
N LEU A 781 18.30 -17.64 19.59
CA LEU A 781 19.00 -18.84 20.07
C LEU A 781 19.72 -19.56 18.92
N LYS A 782 19.11 -19.59 17.73
CA LYS A 782 19.78 -20.15 16.55
C LYS A 782 21.00 -19.30 16.16
N GLN A 783 20.87 -17.98 16.23
CA GLN A 783 21.95 -17.03 15.99
C GLN A 783 23.12 -17.27 16.95
N MET A 784 22.85 -17.46 18.25
CA MET A 784 23.88 -17.79 19.24
C MET A 784 24.68 -19.05 18.88
N LEU A 785 24.00 -20.11 18.40
CA LEU A 785 24.68 -21.32 17.94
C LEU A 785 25.52 -21.06 16.68
N VAL A 786 24.98 -20.33 15.71
CA VAL A 786 25.68 -19.98 14.46
C VAL A 786 26.95 -19.17 14.76
N ASP A 787 26.83 -18.11 15.58
CA ASP A 787 27.95 -17.26 16.00
C ASP A 787 29.05 -18.09 16.69
N HIS A 788 28.65 -19.02 17.56
CA HIS A 788 29.58 -19.90 18.25
C HIS A 788 30.36 -20.79 17.28
N LEU A 789 29.68 -21.44 16.33
CA LEU A 789 30.30 -22.33 15.35
C LEU A 789 31.24 -21.58 14.40
N GLU A 790 30.81 -20.42 13.90
CA GLU A 790 31.60 -19.58 12.99
C GLU A 790 32.87 -19.03 13.68
N SER A 791 32.74 -18.53 14.91
CA SER A 791 33.87 -17.91 15.63
C SER A 791 34.96 -18.89 16.05
N ARG A 792 34.59 -20.16 16.29
CA ARG A 792 35.52 -21.19 16.78
C ARG A 792 36.07 -22.09 15.66
N GLY A 793 35.48 -22.04 14.46
CA GLY A 793 35.84 -22.93 13.34
C GLY A 793 35.61 -24.42 13.67
N GLU A 794 34.67 -24.71 14.56
CA GLU A 794 34.40 -26.06 15.03
C GLU A 794 33.63 -26.89 14.00
N ALA A 795 33.79 -28.21 14.07
CA ALA A 795 33.05 -29.11 13.20
C ALA A 795 31.56 -29.00 13.47
N VAL A 796 30.80 -28.75 12.41
CA VAL A 796 29.34 -28.64 12.47
C VAL A 796 28.74 -30.01 12.84
N PRO A 797 27.82 -30.08 13.83
CA PRO A 797 27.16 -31.32 14.19
C PRO A 797 26.41 -31.93 12.99
N PRO A 798 26.64 -33.22 12.67
CA PRO A 798 25.96 -33.87 11.56
C PRO A 798 24.50 -34.19 11.92
N GLY A 799 23.66 -34.38 10.90
CA GLY A 799 22.30 -34.91 11.06
C GLY A 799 21.19 -33.85 11.07
N MET A 800 21.51 -32.57 11.29
CA MET A 800 20.54 -31.49 11.21
C MET A 800 19.95 -31.39 9.79
N ARG A 801 18.62 -31.48 9.68
CA ARG A 801 17.88 -31.39 8.41
C ARG A 801 16.84 -30.28 8.38
N LEU A 802 16.35 -29.86 9.55
CA LEU A 802 15.26 -28.89 9.66
C LEU A 802 15.54 -27.87 10.76
N VAL A 803 15.47 -26.59 10.40
CA VAL A 803 15.51 -25.47 11.34
C VAL A 803 14.18 -24.71 11.24
N MET A 804 13.43 -24.69 12.33
CA MET A 804 12.22 -23.91 12.50
C MET A 804 12.52 -22.73 13.43
N MET A 805 12.25 -21.52 12.94
CA MET A 805 12.44 -20.27 13.66
C MET A 805 11.12 -19.52 13.79
N SER A 806 10.78 -19.09 15.01
CA SER A 806 9.51 -18.41 15.30
C SER A 806 9.56 -17.63 16.61
N GLY A 807 8.52 -16.84 16.91
CA GLY A 807 8.41 -16.07 18.15
C GLY A 807 9.09 -14.70 18.12
N ASP A 808 9.84 -14.38 17.07
CA ASP A 808 10.33 -13.03 16.76
C ASP A 808 10.60 -12.90 15.25
N TRP A 809 10.92 -11.69 14.77
CA TRP A 809 11.34 -11.47 13.39
C TRP A 809 12.68 -12.18 13.10
N ILE A 810 12.80 -12.76 11.89
CA ILE A 810 14.03 -13.44 11.45
C ILE A 810 14.88 -12.44 10.65
N PRO A 811 16.15 -12.21 11.04
CA PRO A 811 17.08 -11.38 10.27
C PRO A 811 17.38 -11.95 8.89
N LEU A 812 17.62 -11.07 7.91
CA LEU A 812 17.86 -11.46 6.51
C LEU A 812 19.17 -12.24 6.31
N ASP A 813 20.20 -11.98 7.11
CA ASP A 813 21.52 -12.62 6.97
C ASP A 813 21.56 -14.03 7.58
N LEU A 814 20.75 -14.29 8.61
CA LEU A 814 20.76 -15.53 9.38
C LEU A 814 20.54 -16.79 8.51
N PRO A 815 19.56 -16.86 7.59
CA PRO A 815 19.38 -18.03 6.73
C PRO A 815 20.62 -18.40 5.90
N GLY A 816 21.29 -17.40 5.31
CA GLY A 816 22.51 -17.62 4.53
C GLY A 816 23.66 -18.19 5.37
N ARG A 817 23.78 -17.70 6.61
CA ARG A 817 24.78 -18.18 7.58
C ARG A 817 24.49 -19.60 8.05
N ILE A 818 23.22 -19.93 8.29
CA ILE A 818 22.80 -21.31 8.60
C ILE A 818 23.14 -22.26 7.44
N ARG A 819 22.84 -21.89 6.20
CA ARG A 819 23.16 -22.74 5.03
C ARG A 819 24.67 -22.91 4.79
N SER A 820 25.47 -21.91 5.17
CA SER A 820 26.93 -22.02 5.11
C SER A 820 27.48 -23.11 6.04
N LEU A 821 26.79 -23.36 7.15
CA LEU A 821 27.12 -24.45 8.09
C LEU A 821 26.46 -25.79 7.69
N TRP A 822 25.22 -25.74 7.20
CA TRP A 822 24.44 -26.91 6.75
C TRP A 822 23.87 -26.68 5.35
N PRO A 823 24.56 -27.06 4.26
CA PRO A 823 24.14 -26.72 2.89
C PRO A 823 22.76 -27.26 2.47
N GLU A 824 22.41 -28.48 2.89
CA GLU A 824 21.17 -29.18 2.51
C GLU A 824 20.02 -28.94 3.51
N ILE A 825 20.10 -27.89 4.34
CA ILE A 825 19.14 -27.63 5.42
C ILE A 825 17.84 -27.01 4.89
N THR A 826 16.70 -27.51 5.39
CA THR A 826 15.42 -26.81 5.25
C THR A 826 15.28 -25.78 6.36
N ILE A 827 15.03 -24.52 6.00
CA ILE A 827 14.82 -23.42 6.96
C ILE A 827 13.39 -22.91 6.82
N MET A 828 12.65 -22.97 7.92
CA MET A 828 11.26 -22.54 7.99
C MET A 828 11.11 -21.36 8.95
N GLY A 829 10.55 -20.27 8.44
CA GLY A 829 9.92 -19.27 9.27
C GLY A 829 8.51 -19.75 9.65
N LEU A 830 8.20 -19.69 10.94
CA LEU A 830 6.86 -19.95 11.48
C LEU A 830 6.47 -18.78 12.38
N GLY A 831 5.18 -18.56 12.56
CA GLY A 831 4.71 -17.45 13.36
C GLY A 831 3.31 -17.69 13.91
N GLY A 832 3.05 -17.07 15.05
CA GLY A 832 1.73 -16.97 15.64
C GLY A 832 1.80 -16.53 17.10
N PRO A 833 0.83 -15.73 17.58
CA PRO A 833 0.72 -15.48 19.00
C PRO A 833 0.16 -16.72 19.72
N THR A 834 0.39 -16.81 21.02
CA THR A 834 -0.07 -17.91 21.88
C THR A 834 -1.57 -18.17 21.76
N GLU A 835 -2.36 -17.13 21.48
CA GLU A 835 -3.81 -17.15 21.21
C GLU A 835 -4.22 -18.00 19.99
N THR A 836 -3.26 -18.49 19.19
CA THR A 836 -3.53 -19.18 17.92
C THR A 836 -2.90 -20.57 17.78
N SER A 837 -2.64 -21.24 18.91
CA SER A 837 -2.13 -22.62 18.96
C SER A 837 -0.74 -22.79 18.33
N ILE A 838 0.29 -22.21 18.95
CA ILE A 838 1.71 -22.31 18.59
C ILE A 838 2.04 -21.49 17.33
N TRP A 839 1.52 -21.90 16.18
CA TRP A 839 1.74 -21.24 14.90
C TRP A 839 0.44 -21.20 14.10
N ASN A 840 0.31 -20.17 13.28
CA ASN A 840 -0.77 -20.00 12.31
C ASN A 840 -0.29 -19.78 10.88
N ASN A 841 1.02 -19.61 10.69
CA ASN A 841 1.61 -19.35 9.39
C ASN A 841 2.95 -20.08 9.18
N HIS A 842 3.36 -20.16 7.92
CA HIS A 842 4.63 -20.73 7.51
C HIS A 842 5.21 -20.03 6.28
N TYR A 843 6.54 -19.94 6.25
CA TYR A 843 7.31 -19.45 5.14
C TYR A 843 8.56 -20.31 4.93
N LEU A 844 8.64 -20.99 3.78
CA LEU A 844 9.84 -21.71 3.38
C LEU A 844 10.86 -20.68 2.91
N ILE A 845 11.97 -20.57 3.62
CA ILE A 845 13.03 -19.64 3.26
C ILE A 845 13.88 -20.35 2.21
N GLU A 846 13.79 -19.92 0.96
CA GLU A 846 14.65 -20.35 -0.16
C GLU A 846 15.54 -19.17 -0.56
N ASP A 847 14.92 -18.12 -1.07
CA ASP A 847 15.58 -16.87 -1.46
C ASP A 847 15.31 -15.76 -0.43
N VAL A 848 16.33 -14.93 -0.21
CA VAL A 848 16.23 -13.76 0.67
C VAL A 848 16.47 -12.51 -0.16
N ASP A 849 15.45 -11.67 -0.24
CA ASP A 849 15.56 -10.34 -0.83
C ASP A 849 16.22 -9.38 0.16
N PRO A 850 17.34 -8.72 -0.19
CA PRO A 850 18.01 -7.76 0.68
C PRO A 850 17.16 -6.53 1.01
N ASP A 851 16.13 -6.22 0.23
CA ASP A 851 15.28 -5.04 0.42
C ASP A 851 14.12 -5.30 1.40
N TRP A 852 13.97 -6.53 1.89
CA TRP A 852 12.99 -6.84 2.92
C TRP A 852 13.36 -6.23 4.28
N LYS A 853 12.35 -5.96 5.12
CA LYS A 853 12.58 -5.53 6.52
C LYS A 853 12.97 -6.71 7.42
N SER A 854 12.43 -7.88 7.12
CA SER A 854 12.69 -9.16 7.78
C SER A 854 12.21 -10.26 6.84
N ILE A 855 12.55 -11.52 7.15
CA ILE A 855 11.93 -12.65 6.45
C ILE A 855 10.39 -12.59 6.63
N PRO A 856 9.59 -12.79 5.56
CA PRO A 856 8.13 -12.83 5.64
C PRO A 856 7.59 -13.98 6.51
N TYR A 857 6.40 -13.77 7.09
CA TYR A 857 5.66 -14.82 7.82
C TYR A 857 4.94 -15.83 6.89
N GLY A 858 4.78 -15.47 5.62
CA GLY A 858 4.27 -16.38 4.58
C GLY A 858 2.77 -16.62 4.64
N LYS A 859 2.36 -17.89 4.57
CA LYS A 859 0.98 -18.33 4.30
C LYS A 859 0.37 -19.03 5.51
N PRO A 860 -0.96 -19.05 5.65
CA PRO A 860 -1.62 -19.79 6.71
C PRO A 860 -1.25 -21.29 6.72
N LEU A 861 -1.30 -21.90 7.90
CA LEU A 861 -1.30 -23.35 8.07
C LEU A 861 -2.70 -23.94 7.82
N ALA A 862 -2.80 -25.27 7.79
CA ALA A 862 -4.07 -25.96 7.55
C ALA A 862 -5.17 -25.55 8.54
N ASN A 863 -6.40 -25.42 8.05
CA ASN A 863 -7.61 -24.97 8.76
C ASN A 863 -7.52 -23.59 9.41
N GLN A 864 -6.49 -22.79 9.13
CA GLN A 864 -6.31 -21.44 9.66
C GLN A 864 -6.34 -20.42 8.52
N THR A 865 -6.74 -19.18 8.82
CA THR A 865 -6.80 -18.10 7.82
C THR A 865 -6.14 -16.83 8.35
N LEU A 866 -5.58 -16.03 7.45
CA LEU A 866 -4.92 -14.76 7.76
C LEU A 866 -5.59 -13.64 6.98
N HIS A 867 -5.88 -12.53 7.66
CA HIS A 867 -6.55 -11.37 7.08
C HIS A 867 -5.83 -10.10 7.53
N VAL A 868 -5.51 -9.22 6.59
CA VAL A 868 -4.96 -7.89 6.88
C VAL A 868 -6.07 -6.88 6.66
N LEU A 869 -6.60 -6.31 7.73
CA LEU A 869 -7.80 -5.49 7.72
C LEU A 869 -7.52 -4.06 8.22
N ASP A 870 -8.39 -3.10 7.89
CA ASP A 870 -8.41 -1.79 8.54
C ASP A 870 -9.30 -1.76 9.80
N SER A 871 -9.47 -0.58 10.37
CA SER A 871 -10.34 -0.31 11.53
C SER A 871 -11.83 -0.56 11.28
N HIS A 872 -12.27 -0.68 10.03
CA HIS A 872 -13.63 -1.04 9.64
C HIS A 872 -13.76 -2.55 9.36
N LEU A 873 -12.68 -3.32 9.57
CA LEU A 873 -12.57 -4.74 9.25
C LEU A 873 -12.66 -5.01 7.73
N GLU A 874 -12.31 -4.04 6.89
CA GLU A 874 -12.21 -4.22 5.44
C GLU A 874 -10.81 -4.68 5.02
N PRO A 875 -10.65 -5.60 4.04
CA PRO A 875 -9.33 -6.10 3.66
C PRO A 875 -8.41 -5.08 2.98
N ARG A 876 -7.32 -4.64 3.62
CA ARG A 876 -6.37 -3.68 3.03
C ARG A 876 -5.82 -4.15 1.68
N PRO A 877 -5.58 -3.30 0.67
CA PRO A 877 -4.93 -3.70 -0.58
C PRO A 877 -3.51 -4.25 -0.38
N VAL A 878 -2.97 -4.94 -1.38
CA VAL A 878 -1.55 -5.32 -1.42
C VAL A 878 -0.66 -4.08 -1.24
N TRP A 879 0.44 -4.24 -0.48
CA TRP A 879 1.39 -3.20 -0.06
C TRP A 879 0.89 -2.20 0.99
N VAL A 880 -0.41 -2.19 1.30
CA VAL A 880 -0.99 -1.26 2.27
C VAL A 880 -1.01 -1.92 3.65
N PRO A 881 -0.41 -1.30 4.69
CA PRO A 881 -0.41 -1.87 6.03
C PRO A 881 -1.82 -1.89 6.64
N GLY A 882 -2.06 -2.87 7.51
CA GLY A 882 -3.26 -3.04 8.31
C GLY A 882 -3.01 -3.94 9.52
N ASP A 883 -4.06 -4.16 10.29
CA ASP A 883 -4.02 -5.05 11.45
C ASP A 883 -4.20 -6.51 10.98
N LEU A 884 -3.36 -7.40 11.53
CA LEU A 884 -3.42 -8.84 11.22
C LEU A 884 -4.46 -9.53 12.11
N TYR A 885 -5.48 -10.09 11.47
CA TYR A 885 -6.49 -10.96 12.08
C TYR A 885 -6.27 -12.41 11.65
N ILE A 886 -6.49 -13.32 12.58
CA ILE A 886 -6.27 -14.75 12.38
C ILE A 886 -7.60 -15.46 12.65
N GLY A 887 -7.99 -16.35 11.75
CA GLY A 887 -9.22 -17.13 11.85
C GLY A 887 -8.96 -18.64 11.81
N GLY A 888 -10.02 -19.42 12.04
CA GLY A 888 -10.03 -20.86 11.84
C GLY A 888 -9.61 -21.71 13.05
N LEU A 889 -9.24 -22.95 12.76
CA LEU A 889 -8.94 -24.01 13.73
C LEU A 889 -7.52 -23.85 14.30
N GLY A 890 -7.42 -22.94 15.26
CA GLY A 890 -6.24 -22.70 16.08
C GLY A 890 -6.48 -21.63 17.14
N LEU A 891 -7.58 -20.89 17.02
CA LEU A 891 -7.99 -19.92 18.03
C LEU A 891 -8.17 -20.55 19.42
N ALA A 892 -7.58 -19.89 20.42
CA ALA A 892 -7.84 -20.12 21.82
C ALA A 892 -9.31 -19.85 22.15
N LYS A 893 -9.76 -20.38 23.30
CA LYS A 893 -11.11 -20.08 23.83
C LYS A 893 -11.24 -18.67 24.40
N GLY A 894 -10.13 -17.96 24.57
CA GLY A 894 -10.07 -16.65 25.21
C GLY A 894 -9.04 -16.59 26.33
N TYR A 895 -9.22 -15.62 27.21
CA TYR A 895 -8.38 -15.41 28.38
C TYR A 895 -9.05 -15.93 29.65
N TRP A 896 -8.27 -16.64 30.47
CA TRP A 896 -8.66 -17.20 31.74
C TRP A 896 -9.19 -16.10 32.66
N ARG A 897 -10.47 -16.21 33.03
CA ARG A 897 -11.18 -15.29 33.94
C ARG A 897 -11.19 -13.83 33.50
N ASP A 898 -11.08 -13.58 32.20
CA ASP A 898 -11.08 -12.23 31.63
C ASP A 898 -12.01 -12.17 30.39
N PRO A 899 -13.34 -12.20 30.59
CA PRO A 899 -14.32 -12.19 29.50
C PRO A 899 -14.32 -10.87 28.72
N GLU A 900 -14.10 -9.74 29.40
CA GLU A 900 -14.04 -8.41 28.77
C GLU A 900 -12.92 -8.35 27.73
N LYS A 901 -11.71 -8.74 28.11
CA LYS A 901 -10.57 -8.80 27.18
C LYS A 901 -10.72 -9.89 26.13
N THR A 902 -11.44 -10.96 26.45
CA THR A 902 -11.77 -12.01 25.48
C THR A 902 -12.65 -11.43 24.38
N GLU A 903 -13.74 -10.74 24.73
CA GLU A 903 -14.62 -10.09 23.76
C GLU A 903 -13.89 -8.98 22.96
N GLU A 904 -12.97 -8.24 23.59
CA GLU A 904 -12.14 -7.23 22.91
C GLU A 904 -11.22 -7.84 21.84
N ARG A 905 -10.64 -9.03 22.08
CA ARG A 905 -9.57 -9.60 21.24
C ARG A 905 -10.02 -10.74 20.33
N PHE A 906 -11.12 -11.41 20.66
CA PHE A 906 -11.71 -12.51 19.90
C PHE A 906 -13.05 -12.05 19.35
N ILE A 907 -12.99 -11.23 18.30
CA ILE A 907 -14.16 -10.66 17.66
C ILE A 907 -14.77 -11.62 16.64
N THR A 908 -16.07 -11.46 16.37
CA THR A 908 -16.76 -12.07 15.23
C THR A 908 -16.70 -11.10 14.06
N HIS A 909 -16.25 -11.55 12.89
CA HIS A 909 -16.19 -10.66 11.73
C HIS A 909 -17.62 -10.37 11.24
N PRO A 910 -18.01 -9.10 11.03
CA PRO A 910 -19.41 -8.73 10.81
C PRO A 910 -20.02 -9.35 9.54
N VAL A 911 -19.19 -9.64 8.53
CA VAL A 911 -19.62 -10.19 7.24
C VAL A 911 -19.48 -11.71 7.18
N THR A 912 -18.40 -12.27 7.73
CA THR A 912 -18.04 -13.68 7.52
C THR A 912 -18.37 -14.56 8.71
N GLY A 913 -18.78 -13.98 9.84
CA GLY A 913 -18.87 -14.68 11.13
C GLY A 913 -17.50 -14.91 11.75
#